data_AF-A0A9P6JUS1-F1
#
_entry.id   AF-A0A9P6JUS1-F1
#
_cell.length_a   1.000
_cell.length_b   1.000
_cell.length_c   1.000
_cell.angle_alpha   90.00
_cell.angle_beta   90.00
_cell.angle_gamma   90.00
#
_symmetry.space_group_name_H-M   'P 1'
#
loop_
_entity.id
_entity.type
_entity.pdbx_description
1 polymer ?
#
loop_
_entity_poly.entity_id
_entity_poly.type
_entity_poly.pdbx_seq_one_letter_code
_entity_poly.pdbx_strand_id
1 'polypeptide(L)'
;MNRNGYESECESEYFADDTLILEYEPGPSNRPLTTITSGALNTLSRGSSSSSKSKSTLGKRTLSESSITSYETANSAPRTKRPRISVDCLSEDRPVIIAHCEKVVRLFDKLGIKWGVRFEIARLVSSGRLKETDVKEEKLRQLVGLNAVSGPRIAQIFTNEAAEKATVDQSIAREMAAISPWEELDREESALKEGENEGIGNNPKRPGWYGGKIEFHAQIQNRNGEYKIILESPNLGASSRLTRKFGSWSFLRVRVPETIFYGNDRGLIPFFLRPFVIWGRVFRVCDSKRGSVFFYWTHETYASGSILSSPSPKQRKSLEEFISWHNPLEQNSKQLMSKWAARQTLGFSNSVPGPQLLPENILAEEDIVREGSDMTDGCGLSSQAVHLAIAQLLSLHIVPTAFQFRFGGCKGMLLLHDRDEYAGTELRAGFRPSQIKIKYPPGVTDPALFTIDLLRTSHMRSPAQISTEAIINLAENGVPSQAFEKLLVDSIRALVNGLMTWDGPDAMLNLWIQIERIGGVLSARRARELIGEARVRGYTNKSPDEIELERDADEGDDDDEEGFQATSRRSTPWWPDYISGCPSSLEETILGLLDAGFTPQNCPLLRSKLEQVVNTKIRNRMQKLRIEVDQSCVAFVVPDPFGILGPDEIQIKSSRRNLKTNDGLLTDVITGEVLITRSPCKLPTDVRKVLAVEHSQLAHLVDVIVCSIQGLRRLLDWLAGGDYDGDKVFVTWLAALVLAFRNADEKHASEPQGFDQAFERRTETVEAFLSESAKRNPRDQCRAMQTYLLGSLSDPALIGKYSNMHSVSEYINGYAHPRTVKLGHKVGRVLDGHKSGWKIKPETFTADHMMYSTPMPRWMADQKKNRKRDGNWTFSSKLANSSNLSYAKREFKPPYITRNFIMDTLSAKAKVEEDRLLTETKQRFAEHTSTPDSDLTRPWEELEAWAKRGSPSLVEAKMQDVKKIQEHVHSVFKEHSEKVKHGQNFTKLPIEQRQDLLRSISKSFASGPALEEVPNIISKDELARVRASYAYKYDVQKKGWSRFPFNVAMRELCAIKASANGLHKVVQTNFYERFKLMDRR
;
A
#
# COMPACT_ATOMS: atom_id res chain seq x y z
N MET A 1 45.34 -26.15 57.06
CA MET A 1 46.08 -27.41 56.82
C MET A 1 45.08 -28.47 56.36
N ASN A 2 45.47 -29.33 55.41
CA ASN A 2 44.70 -30.50 54.95
C ASN A 2 43.91 -31.21 56.07
N ARG A 3 42.62 -31.56 55.81
CA ARG A 3 41.99 -32.89 56.02
C ARG A 3 40.46 -32.85 55.82
N ASN A 4 39.94 -34.01 55.42
CA ASN A 4 38.58 -34.38 55.01
C ASN A 4 37.40 -33.97 55.93
N GLY A 5 36.21 -33.83 55.31
CA GLY A 5 34.93 -34.30 55.88
C GLY A 5 33.68 -33.43 55.59
N TYR A 6 32.69 -34.02 54.88
CA TYR A 6 31.21 -33.87 55.03
C TYR A 6 30.56 -32.47 54.76
N GLU A 7 29.37 -32.26 54.18
CA GLU A 7 28.27 -33.01 53.52
C GLU A 7 27.22 -31.98 52.98
N SER A 8 26.18 -32.47 52.30
CA SER A 8 24.88 -31.86 51.91
C SER A 8 24.82 -31.05 50.60
N GLU A 9 24.31 -31.60 49.48
CA GLU A 9 22.91 -31.94 49.09
C GLU A 9 22.17 -30.75 48.46
N CYS A 10 21.86 -30.77 47.15
CA CYS A 10 20.68 -31.31 46.43
C CYS A 10 19.83 -30.14 45.92
N GLU A 11 19.82 -29.89 44.61
CA GLU A 11 18.87 -30.42 43.60
C GLU A 11 17.56 -29.62 43.50
N SER A 12 17.29 -29.09 42.29
CA SER A 12 16.05 -29.45 41.61
C SER A 12 16.20 -29.30 40.09
N GLU A 13 15.82 -30.39 39.43
CA GLU A 13 15.89 -30.70 38.02
C GLU A 13 14.89 -29.87 37.18
N TYR A 14 15.25 -29.62 35.93
CA TYR A 14 14.27 -29.60 34.84
C TYR A 14 14.91 -30.30 33.63
N PHE A 15 14.60 -31.58 33.47
CA PHE A 15 14.71 -32.29 32.20
C PHE A 15 13.66 -31.72 31.24
N ALA A 16 14.10 -31.17 30.11
CA ALA A 16 13.29 -31.01 28.92
C ALA A 16 13.92 -31.87 27.82
N ASP A 17 13.05 -32.67 27.23
CA ASP A 17 13.29 -33.78 26.32
C ASP A 17 13.93 -33.33 24.99
N ASP A 18 15.20 -33.66 24.78
CA ASP A 18 15.99 -33.33 23.59
C ASP A 18 15.83 -34.35 22.44
N THR A 19 14.85 -35.27 22.50
CA THR A 19 14.79 -36.43 21.59
C THR A 19 13.90 -36.28 20.34
N LEU A 20 13.43 -35.08 19.99
CA LEU A 20 12.63 -34.86 18.77
C LEU A 20 13.25 -33.92 17.73
N ILE A 21 14.54 -33.57 17.87
CA ILE A 21 15.21 -32.66 16.95
C ILE A 21 16.64 -33.19 16.71
N LEU A 22 16.87 -33.73 15.50
CA LEU A 22 18.13 -34.29 14.95
C LEU A 22 18.19 -35.84 14.93
N GLU A 23 17.53 -36.45 13.95
CA GLU A 23 18.12 -37.64 13.31
C GLU A 23 18.72 -37.21 11.96
N TYR A 24 19.88 -37.78 11.63
CA TYR A 24 20.69 -37.65 10.41
C TYR A 24 21.76 -36.55 10.36
N GLU A 25 22.92 -36.89 10.92
CA GLU A 25 24.22 -36.64 10.27
C GLU A 25 24.85 -38.00 9.89
N PRO A 26 25.43 -38.17 8.68
CA PRO A 26 26.14 -39.40 8.34
C PRO A 26 27.58 -39.34 8.86
N GLY A 27 27.87 -40.06 9.95
CA GLY A 27 29.24 -40.28 10.45
C GLY A 27 29.95 -41.44 9.72
N PRO A 28 31.28 -41.36 9.50
CA PRO A 28 32.01 -42.25 8.61
C PRO A 28 32.45 -43.58 9.25
N SER A 29 32.72 -44.54 8.36
CA SER A 29 33.18 -45.92 8.55
C SER A 29 34.50 -46.15 9.32
N ASN A 30 34.67 -47.40 9.79
CA ASN A 30 35.84 -48.13 10.37
C ASN A 30 35.86 -48.19 11.91
N ARG A 31 36.06 -49.31 12.63
CA ARG A 31 36.63 -50.66 12.40
C ARG A 31 36.23 -51.59 13.60
N PRO A 32 36.65 -52.88 13.72
CA PRO A 32 35.81 -53.97 14.25
C PRO A 32 36.31 -54.65 15.56
N LEU A 33 35.57 -55.72 15.94
CA LEU A 33 35.86 -56.80 16.90
C LEU A 33 35.59 -56.54 18.39
N THR A 34 34.63 -57.27 18.97
CA THR A 34 34.94 -58.50 19.72
C THR A 34 33.66 -59.26 20.15
N THR A 35 33.78 -60.58 20.03
CA THR A 35 32.87 -61.67 20.42
C THR A 35 32.73 -61.79 21.94
N ILE A 36 31.56 -62.24 22.44
CA ILE A 36 31.30 -63.08 23.64
C ILE A 36 29.76 -63.25 23.71
N THR A 37 29.21 -64.31 23.12
CA THR A 37 28.76 -65.60 23.72
C THR A 37 27.53 -65.56 24.63
N SER A 38 26.58 -66.45 24.26
CA SER A 38 25.61 -67.21 25.08
C SER A 38 24.54 -66.44 25.86
N GLY A 39 23.26 -66.81 25.85
CA GLY A 39 22.61 -67.99 25.28
C GLY A 39 21.15 -68.10 25.74
N ALA A 40 20.49 -69.11 25.16
CA ALA A 40 19.27 -69.81 25.60
C ALA A 40 17.95 -69.02 25.73
N LEU A 41 16.98 -69.23 24.83
CA LEU A 41 16.02 -70.36 24.75
C LEU A 41 14.90 -70.29 25.80
N ASN A 42 13.68 -70.02 25.33
CA ASN A 42 12.50 -70.91 25.43
C ASN A 42 11.26 -70.09 25.01
N THR A 43 10.70 -70.29 23.81
CA THR A 43 9.81 -71.38 23.34
C THR A 43 8.36 -71.31 23.84
N LEU A 44 7.47 -71.48 22.86
CA LEU A 44 6.05 -71.89 22.91
C LEU A 44 5.04 -70.76 23.16
N SER A 45 3.88 -70.67 22.51
CA SER A 45 3.27 -71.33 21.33
C SER A 45 1.84 -70.77 21.21
N ARG A 46 1.28 -70.72 19.98
CA ARG A 46 -0.14 -70.93 19.57
C ARG A 46 -1.28 -70.39 20.49
N GLY A 47 -2.33 -69.71 20.03
CA GLY A 47 -2.91 -69.53 18.70
C GLY A 47 -4.32 -68.91 18.77
N SER A 48 -4.81 -68.50 17.59
CA SER A 48 -6.21 -68.43 17.10
C SER A 48 -7.34 -67.65 17.83
N SER A 49 -7.91 -66.74 17.02
CA SER A 49 -9.35 -66.52 16.70
C SER A 49 -10.35 -65.87 17.70
N SER A 50 -10.73 -64.65 17.32
CA SER A 50 -12.08 -64.10 17.10
C SER A 50 -13.15 -63.95 18.21
N SER A 51 -13.64 -62.71 18.27
CA SER A 51 -15.03 -62.25 18.44
C SER A 51 -15.64 -62.01 19.84
N SER A 52 -15.84 -60.72 20.10
CA SER A 52 -17.06 -60.05 20.57
C SER A 52 -17.63 -60.25 22.00
N LYS A 53 -18.06 -59.08 22.55
CA LYS A 53 -19.12 -58.84 23.56
C LYS A 53 -18.88 -59.15 25.05
N SER A 54 -18.62 -58.05 25.77
CA SER A 54 -19.37 -57.48 26.92
C SER A 54 -19.65 -58.26 28.21
N LYS A 55 -19.44 -57.51 29.32
CA LYS A 55 -20.10 -57.52 30.64
C LYS A 55 -19.74 -58.60 31.65
N SER A 56 -19.25 -58.15 32.80
CA SER A 56 -19.74 -58.43 34.17
C SER A 56 -18.93 -57.52 35.13
N THR A 57 -19.31 -57.04 36.32
CA THR A 57 -20.56 -57.05 37.10
C THR A 57 -20.33 -56.25 38.41
N LEU A 58 -21.43 -55.73 38.98
CA LEU A 58 -21.72 -55.55 40.43
C LEU A 58 -20.92 -54.46 41.20
N GLY A 59 -21.50 -53.44 41.85
CA GLY A 59 -22.85 -53.19 42.36
C GLY A 59 -22.83 -53.19 43.90
N LYS A 60 -22.99 -52.04 44.59
CA LYS A 60 -24.19 -51.54 45.34
C LYS A 60 -23.65 -50.62 46.48
N ARG A 61 -24.30 -49.58 47.03
CA ARG A 61 -25.59 -48.88 46.86
C ARG A 61 -25.59 -47.60 47.77
N THR A 62 -26.06 -46.45 47.24
CA THR A 62 -27.09 -45.48 47.75
C THR A 62 -27.04 -44.87 49.18
N LEU A 63 -27.49 -43.64 49.53
CA LEU A 63 -28.59 -42.76 49.03
C LEU A 63 -28.50 -41.31 49.66
N SER A 64 -29.00 -40.30 48.90
CA SER A 64 -29.72 -39.01 49.18
C SER A 64 -29.41 -37.98 50.30
N GLU A 65 -29.36 -36.71 49.83
CA GLU A 65 -29.78 -35.36 50.32
C GLU A 65 -30.24 -35.09 51.78
N SER A 66 -29.66 -34.04 52.42
CA SER A 66 -30.25 -32.69 52.61
C SER A 66 -29.65 -31.88 53.79
N SER A 67 -29.67 -30.53 53.65
CA SER A 67 -29.87 -29.50 54.71
C SER A 67 -28.70 -28.85 55.52
N ILE A 68 -28.47 -27.56 55.24
CA ILE A 68 -28.36 -26.36 56.13
C ILE A 68 -27.66 -26.46 57.51
N THR A 69 -26.59 -25.68 57.77
CA THR A 69 -26.52 -24.53 58.73
C THR A 69 -25.08 -24.06 59.07
N SER A 70 -24.93 -22.72 59.07
CA SER A 70 -24.05 -21.82 59.85
C SER A 70 -22.64 -22.23 60.26
N TYR A 71 -21.64 -21.37 59.96
CA TYR A 71 -20.87 -20.65 61.00
C TYR A 71 -20.21 -19.39 60.41
N GLU A 72 -20.42 -18.28 61.10
CA GLU A 72 -19.80 -16.97 60.90
C GLU A 72 -18.36 -16.96 61.45
N THR A 73 -17.46 -16.21 60.81
CA THR A 73 -16.62 -15.22 61.52
C THR A 73 -15.97 -14.23 60.54
N ALA A 74 -15.94 -12.97 60.96
CA ALA A 74 -15.61 -11.77 60.21
C ALA A 74 -14.10 -11.45 60.19
N ASN A 75 -13.61 -10.77 59.13
CA ASN A 75 -13.30 -9.33 59.18
C ASN A 75 -12.50 -8.78 57.96
N SER A 76 -12.94 -7.57 57.56
CA SER A 76 -12.17 -6.43 57.01
C SER A 76 -11.96 -6.22 55.49
N ALA A 77 -12.86 -5.37 54.95
CA ALA A 77 -12.68 -4.23 54.04
C ALA A 77 -12.44 -4.42 52.51
N PRO A 78 -13.04 -3.54 51.66
CA PRO A 78 -13.40 -3.88 50.29
C PRO A 78 -12.40 -3.34 49.25
N ARG A 79 -11.79 -4.25 48.48
CA ARG A 79 -11.20 -3.89 47.18
C ARG A 79 -12.30 -3.86 46.12
N THR A 80 -12.50 -2.69 45.53
CA THR A 80 -13.40 -2.43 44.40
C THR A 80 -13.17 -3.46 43.28
N LYS A 81 -14.14 -4.35 43.10
CA LYS A 81 -14.16 -5.31 42.00
C LYS A 81 -14.22 -4.53 40.69
N ARG A 82 -13.26 -4.80 39.79
CA ARG A 82 -13.40 -4.49 38.35
C ARG A 82 -14.75 -5.05 37.88
N PRO A 83 -15.52 -4.33 37.05
CA PRO A 83 -16.78 -4.85 36.57
C PRO A 83 -16.53 -6.17 35.83
N ARG A 84 -17.17 -7.24 36.30
CA ARG A 84 -17.33 -8.48 35.53
C ARG A 84 -18.03 -8.07 34.24
N ILE A 85 -17.42 -8.39 33.11
CA ILE A 85 -18.07 -8.38 31.80
C ILE A 85 -19.37 -9.18 31.97
N SER A 86 -20.52 -8.53 31.85
CA SER A 86 -21.81 -9.22 31.87
C SER A 86 -21.84 -10.15 30.66
N VAL A 87 -22.01 -11.43 30.91
CA VAL A 87 -22.08 -12.49 29.90
C VAL A 87 -23.37 -12.38 29.05
N ASP A 88 -24.24 -11.41 29.33
CA ASP A 88 -25.47 -11.12 28.57
C ASP A 88 -25.28 -10.28 27.29
N CYS A 89 -24.07 -9.83 26.95
CA CYS A 89 -23.82 -8.99 25.76
C CYS A 89 -23.64 -9.80 24.45
N LEU A 90 -23.71 -11.13 24.50
CA LEU A 90 -23.31 -12.05 23.44
C LEU A 90 -24.49 -12.84 22.84
N SER A 91 -25.69 -12.26 22.71
CA SER A 91 -26.68 -12.87 21.81
C SER A 91 -26.16 -12.76 20.38
N GLU A 92 -25.67 -13.86 19.84
CA GLU A 92 -24.76 -13.92 18.69
C GLU A 92 -25.33 -13.41 17.36
N ASP A 93 -26.62 -13.05 17.31
CA ASP A 93 -27.34 -12.56 16.11
C ASP A 93 -27.84 -11.10 16.23
N ARG A 94 -27.49 -10.39 17.30
CA ARG A 94 -27.95 -9.00 17.47
C ARG A 94 -27.27 -8.09 16.42
N PRO A 95 -28.01 -7.37 15.56
CA PRO A 95 -27.39 -6.48 14.57
C PRO A 95 -26.56 -5.38 15.23
N VAL A 96 -25.50 -4.93 14.54
CA VAL A 96 -24.77 -3.71 14.88
C VAL A 96 -25.50 -2.54 14.23
N ILE A 97 -26.20 -1.75 15.04
CA ILE A 97 -26.91 -0.56 14.57
C ILE A 97 -25.90 0.59 14.49
N ILE A 98 -25.57 1.01 13.26
CA ILE A 98 -24.65 2.13 13.02
C ILE A 98 -25.42 3.45 13.07
N ALA A 99 -26.57 3.49 12.40
CA ALA A 99 -27.54 4.59 12.45
C ALA A 99 -28.91 4.07 11.99
N HIS A 100 -29.95 4.19 12.81
CA HIS A 100 -31.30 3.76 12.44
C HIS A 100 -32.39 4.31 13.38
N CYS A 101 -33.36 5.00 12.79
CA CYS A 101 -34.62 5.36 13.45
C CYS A 101 -35.78 5.15 12.46
N GLU A 102 -36.80 4.37 12.83
CA GLU A 102 -37.93 4.07 11.94
C GLU A 102 -38.66 5.33 11.45
N LYS A 103 -38.82 6.33 12.32
CA LYS A 103 -39.44 7.62 11.95
C LYS A 103 -38.64 8.33 10.86
N VAL A 104 -37.31 8.34 11.00
CA VAL A 104 -36.40 8.97 10.03
C VAL A 104 -36.38 8.21 8.72
N VAL A 105 -36.38 6.87 8.75
CA VAL A 105 -36.45 6.04 7.54
C VAL A 105 -37.74 6.32 6.76
N ARG A 106 -38.89 6.36 7.44
CA ARG A 106 -40.18 6.72 6.81
C ARG A 106 -40.14 8.12 6.18
N LEU A 107 -39.49 9.09 6.84
CA LEU A 107 -39.31 10.44 6.27
C LEU A 107 -38.40 10.44 5.05
N PHE A 108 -37.29 9.71 5.07
CA PHE A 108 -36.39 9.59 3.92
C PHE A 108 -37.10 9.00 2.71
N ASP A 109 -37.91 7.97 2.91
CA ASP A 109 -38.67 7.32 1.84
C ASP A 109 -39.79 8.22 1.33
N LYS A 110 -40.54 8.88 2.23
CA LYS A 110 -41.58 9.87 1.88
C LYS A 110 -41.04 11.02 1.03
N LEU A 111 -39.85 11.52 1.36
CA LEU A 111 -39.24 12.67 0.69
C LEU A 111 -38.32 12.28 -0.48
N GLY A 112 -38.10 10.98 -0.73
CA GLY A 112 -37.22 10.51 -1.80
C GLY A 112 -35.75 10.92 -1.62
N ILE A 113 -35.27 11.00 -0.38
CA ILE A 113 -33.88 11.41 -0.09
C ILE A 113 -32.90 10.38 -0.67
N LYS A 114 -31.91 10.85 -1.43
CA LYS A 114 -30.89 10.03 -2.10
C LYS A 114 -29.94 9.33 -1.14
N TRP A 115 -29.35 8.22 -1.58
CA TRP A 115 -28.57 7.38 -0.68
C TRP A 115 -27.30 8.08 -0.15
N GLY A 116 -26.58 8.83 -1.00
CA GLY A 116 -25.40 9.58 -0.56
C GLY A 116 -25.72 10.54 0.59
N VAL A 117 -26.85 11.24 0.49
CA VAL A 117 -27.36 12.11 1.55
C VAL A 117 -27.70 11.33 2.82
N ARG A 118 -28.39 10.18 2.69
CA ARG A 118 -28.69 9.30 3.84
C ARG A 118 -27.40 8.83 4.53
N PHE A 119 -26.40 8.40 3.77
CA PHE A 119 -25.13 7.91 4.29
C PHE A 119 -24.37 9.01 5.04
N GLU A 120 -24.30 10.23 4.50
CA GLU A 120 -23.65 11.35 5.17
C GLU A 120 -24.37 11.75 6.47
N ILE A 121 -25.70 11.63 6.52
CA ILE A 121 -26.46 11.79 7.79
C ILE A 121 -26.11 10.65 8.77
N ALA A 122 -26.02 9.39 8.31
CA ALA A 122 -25.57 8.27 9.16
C ALA A 122 -24.16 8.48 9.69
N ARG A 123 -23.28 9.13 8.93
CA ARG A 123 -21.93 9.49 9.35
C ARG A 123 -21.93 10.47 10.51
N LEU A 124 -22.76 11.51 10.45
CA LEU A 124 -22.92 12.45 11.55
C LEU A 124 -23.50 11.78 12.80
N VAL A 125 -24.43 10.82 12.63
CA VAL A 125 -25.01 10.04 13.73
C VAL A 125 -23.97 9.11 14.37
N SER A 126 -23.28 8.28 13.57
CA SER A 126 -22.30 7.31 14.08
C SER A 126 -21.11 7.97 14.78
N SER A 127 -20.67 9.14 14.28
CA SER A 127 -19.64 9.97 14.92
C SER A 127 -20.13 10.72 16.17
N GLY A 128 -21.43 10.73 16.46
CA GLY A 128 -22.04 11.42 17.60
C GLY A 128 -22.20 12.94 17.40
N ARG A 129 -22.00 13.45 16.18
CA ARG A 129 -22.15 14.87 15.82
C ARG A 129 -23.62 15.29 15.60
N LEU A 130 -24.51 14.33 15.43
CA LEU A 130 -25.95 14.54 15.23
C LEU A 130 -26.73 13.46 15.98
N LYS A 131 -27.82 13.81 16.68
CA LYS A 131 -28.73 12.82 17.24
C LYS A 131 -29.83 12.49 16.23
N GLU A 132 -30.30 11.26 16.21
CA GLU A 132 -31.38 10.84 15.30
C GLU A 132 -32.66 11.65 15.49
N THR A 133 -32.94 12.12 16.71
CA THR A 133 -34.07 12.99 17.05
C THR A 133 -34.02 14.37 16.39
N ASP A 134 -32.84 14.81 15.97
CA ASP A 134 -32.62 16.12 15.35
C ASP A 134 -32.90 16.10 13.84
N VAL A 135 -33.10 14.91 13.26
CA VAL A 135 -33.44 14.70 11.85
C VAL A 135 -34.95 14.87 11.65
N LYS A 136 -35.37 16.13 11.48
CA LYS A 136 -36.78 16.53 11.30
C LYS A 136 -37.15 16.74 9.83
N GLU A 137 -38.44 16.57 9.50
CA GLU A 137 -38.97 16.73 8.13
C GLU A 137 -38.62 18.09 7.51
N GLU A 138 -38.69 19.18 8.26
CA GLU A 138 -38.36 20.55 7.81
C GLU A 138 -36.93 20.68 7.28
N LYS A 139 -35.96 20.04 7.96
CA LYS A 139 -34.56 20.03 7.54
C LYS A 139 -34.33 19.14 6.32
N LEU A 140 -35.01 18.00 6.27
CA LEU A 140 -34.89 17.05 5.16
C LEU A 140 -35.48 17.59 3.85
N ARG A 141 -36.53 18.42 3.90
CA ARG A 141 -37.09 19.09 2.71
C ARG A 141 -36.07 19.94 1.96
N GLN A 142 -35.07 20.49 2.65
CA GLN A 142 -33.99 21.28 2.05
C GLN A 142 -32.92 20.42 1.34
N LEU A 143 -32.98 19.10 1.50
CA LEU A 143 -32.04 18.11 0.96
C LEU A 143 -32.66 17.22 -0.13
N VAL A 144 -33.88 17.50 -0.57
CA VAL A 144 -34.52 16.81 -1.69
C VAL A 144 -33.86 17.25 -3.00
N GLY A 145 -33.42 16.29 -3.82
CA GLY A 145 -32.78 16.56 -5.10
C GLY A 145 -31.60 15.63 -5.37
N LEU A 146 -30.67 16.11 -6.20
CA LEU A 146 -29.43 15.42 -6.55
C LEU A 146 -28.42 15.41 -5.40
N ASN A 147 -27.61 14.36 -5.30
CA ASN A 147 -26.54 14.28 -4.31
C ASN A 147 -25.54 15.44 -4.46
N ALA A 148 -25.23 15.85 -5.70
CA ALA A 148 -24.32 16.97 -6.01
C ALA A 148 -24.75 18.30 -5.36
N VAL A 149 -26.07 18.53 -5.24
CA VAL A 149 -26.63 19.74 -4.63
C VAL A 149 -26.82 19.56 -3.13
N SER A 150 -27.38 18.42 -2.72
CA SER A 150 -27.78 18.18 -1.34
C SER A 150 -26.62 17.80 -0.42
N GLY A 151 -25.68 16.98 -0.89
CA GLY A 151 -24.53 16.48 -0.11
C GLY A 151 -23.73 17.59 0.58
N PRO A 152 -23.25 18.62 -0.15
CA PRO A 152 -22.52 19.74 0.44
C PRO A 152 -23.30 20.53 1.50
N ARG A 153 -24.63 20.65 1.34
CA ARG A 153 -25.54 21.40 2.23
C ARG A 153 -25.79 20.72 3.57
N ILE A 154 -25.54 19.41 3.71
CA ILE A 154 -25.85 18.66 4.95
C ILE A 154 -25.19 19.29 6.18
N ALA A 155 -23.92 19.65 6.08
CA ALA A 155 -23.25 20.31 7.21
C ALA A 155 -23.83 21.70 7.49
N GLN A 156 -24.28 22.45 6.48
CA GLN A 156 -24.90 23.76 6.72
C GLN A 156 -26.20 23.64 7.53
N ILE A 157 -26.96 22.55 7.31
CA ILE A 157 -28.27 22.32 7.92
C ILE A 157 -28.18 21.66 9.30
N PHE A 158 -27.21 20.75 9.48
CA PHE A 158 -27.10 19.91 10.67
C PHE A 158 -25.92 20.24 11.59
N THR A 159 -24.99 21.11 11.16
CA THR A 159 -23.85 21.50 11.99
C THR A 159 -23.76 23.03 12.07
N ASN A 160 -23.40 23.59 13.25
CA ASN A 160 -23.19 25.03 13.44
C ASN A 160 -21.91 25.56 12.74
N GLU A 161 -21.26 24.76 11.89
CA GLU A 161 -20.02 25.12 11.18
C GLU A 161 -20.24 26.13 10.03
N ALA A 162 -21.50 26.52 9.78
CA ALA A 162 -21.89 27.38 8.65
C ALA A 162 -21.66 28.90 8.88
N ALA A 163 -21.46 29.36 10.11
CA ALA A 163 -21.32 30.79 10.38
C ALA A 163 -19.96 31.39 9.95
N GLU A 164 -18.95 30.58 9.64
CA GLU A 164 -17.59 31.08 9.30
C GLU A 164 -17.18 30.94 7.82
N LYS A 165 -17.98 30.26 6.96
CA LYS A 165 -17.46 29.79 5.65
C LYS A 165 -18.38 30.02 4.44
N ALA A 166 -19.20 31.06 4.47
CA ALA A 166 -19.98 31.51 3.31
C ALA A 166 -19.19 32.47 2.40
N THR A 167 -18.05 32.03 1.89
CA THR A 167 -17.44 32.49 0.62
C THR A 167 -16.56 31.33 0.18
N VAL A 168 -17.18 30.35 -0.50
CA VAL A 168 -16.44 29.35 -1.27
C VAL A 168 -15.78 30.13 -2.40
N ASP A 169 -14.53 30.50 -2.17
CA ASP A 169 -13.69 31.08 -3.19
C ASP A 169 -13.56 30.05 -4.32
N GLN A 170 -13.80 30.44 -5.57
CA GLN A 170 -13.70 29.55 -6.75
C GLN A 170 -12.34 28.83 -6.81
N SER A 171 -11.35 29.35 -6.08
CA SER A 171 -10.00 28.83 -5.90
C SER A 171 -9.91 27.41 -5.32
N ILE A 172 -10.81 26.93 -4.45
CA ILE A 172 -10.74 25.56 -3.85
C ILE A 172 -11.68 24.57 -4.55
N ALA A 173 -12.51 25.03 -5.50
CA ALA A 173 -13.50 24.20 -6.18
C ALA A 173 -12.89 22.97 -6.87
N ARG A 174 -11.68 23.11 -7.42
CA ARG A 174 -10.98 22.04 -8.16
C ARG A 174 -10.51 20.90 -7.24
N GLU A 175 -9.98 21.24 -6.07
CA GLU A 175 -9.58 20.28 -5.04
C GLU A 175 -10.79 19.53 -4.48
N MET A 176 -11.87 20.26 -4.16
CA MET A 176 -13.09 19.65 -3.67
C MET A 176 -13.75 18.77 -4.74
N ALA A 177 -13.76 19.20 -6.01
CA ALA A 177 -14.30 18.43 -7.12
C ALA A 177 -13.49 17.14 -7.38
N ALA A 178 -12.17 17.16 -7.21
CA ALA A 178 -11.31 16.01 -7.46
C ALA A 178 -11.57 14.82 -6.52
N ILE A 179 -12.08 15.07 -5.31
CA ILE A 179 -12.40 14.03 -4.31
C ILE A 179 -13.91 13.88 -4.06
N SER A 180 -14.73 14.84 -4.52
CA SER A 180 -16.16 14.88 -4.24
C SER A 180 -16.88 13.71 -4.90
N PRO A 181 -17.56 12.85 -4.13
CA PRO A 181 -18.24 11.67 -4.68
C PRO A 181 -19.60 12.02 -5.33
N TRP A 182 -20.13 13.22 -5.11
CA TRP A 182 -21.56 13.47 -5.26
C TRP A 182 -22.06 13.46 -6.71
N GLU A 183 -21.33 14.11 -7.62
CA GLU A 183 -21.68 14.11 -9.06
C GLU A 183 -21.53 12.72 -9.66
N GLU A 184 -20.46 12.00 -9.31
CA GLU A 184 -20.30 10.61 -9.73
C GLU A 184 -21.42 9.73 -9.19
N LEU A 185 -21.88 9.96 -7.95
CA LEU A 185 -22.94 9.18 -7.35
C LEU A 185 -24.26 9.37 -8.10
N ASP A 186 -24.57 10.61 -8.48
CA ASP A 186 -25.73 10.90 -9.31
C ASP A 186 -25.63 10.26 -10.69
N ARG A 187 -24.43 10.24 -11.31
CA ARG A 187 -24.17 9.55 -12.59
C ARG A 187 -24.37 8.05 -12.48
N GLU A 188 -23.81 7.41 -11.44
CA GLU A 188 -23.96 5.98 -11.17
C GLU A 188 -25.42 5.61 -10.88
N GLU A 189 -26.10 6.36 -10.00
CA GLU A 189 -27.52 6.15 -9.68
C GLU A 189 -28.41 6.27 -10.93
N SER A 190 -28.13 7.26 -11.79
CA SER A 190 -28.83 7.42 -13.06
C SER A 190 -28.57 6.26 -14.01
N ALA A 191 -27.32 5.79 -14.13
CA ALA A 191 -26.97 4.68 -15.03
C ALA A 191 -27.69 3.40 -14.60
N LEU A 192 -27.53 3.02 -13.33
CA LEU A 192 -28.04 1.76 -12.81
C LEU A 192 -29.58 1.74 -12.68
N LYS A 193 -30.24 2.90 -12.80
CA LYS A 193 -31.69 3.00 -12.95
C LYS A 193 -32.15 2.65 -14.37
N GLU A 194 -31.34 2.91 -15.39
CA GLU A 194 -31.63 2.55 -16.79
C GLU A 194 -31.38 1.05 -17.04
N GLY A 195 -30.40 0.46 -16.37
CA GLY A 195 -30.12 -0.97 -16.43
C GLY A 195 -28.95 -1.40 -15.54
N GLU A 196 -28.95 -2.65 -15.10
CA GLU A 196 -27.95 -3.19 -14.16
C GLU A 196 -26.51 -3.24 -14.71
N ASN A 197 -26.36 -3.15 -16.04
CA ASN A 197 -25.06 -3.24 -16.73
C ASN A 197 -24.52 -1.87 -17.17
N GLU A 198 -25.27 -0.79 -16.97
CA GLU A 198 -24.93 0.52 -17.55
C GLU A 198 -23.63 1.11 -16.94
N GLY A 199 -23.21 0.63 -15.75
CA GLY A 199 -22.01 1.04 -15.03
C GLY A 199 -20.73 0.24 -15.34
N ILE A 200 -20.80 -0.85 -16.11
CA ILE A 200 -19.65 -1.76 -16.33
C ILE A 200 -18.55 -1.19 -17.24
N GLY A 201 -18.85 -0.14 -18.00
CA GLY A 201 -18.02 0.36 -19.09
C GLY A 201 -18.51 -0.12 -20.45
N ASN A 202 -17.87 0.34 -21.54
CA ASN A 202 -18.23 0.02 -22.93
C ASN A 202 -19.68 0.38 -23.33
N ASN A 203 -20.30 1.33 -22.63
CA ASN A 203 -21.68 1.76 -22.89
C ASN A 203 -21.73 2.77 -24.05
N PRO A 204 -22.39 2.45 -25.18
CA PRO A 204 -22.47 3.37 -26.33
C PRO A 204 -23.21 4.68 -26.01
N LYS A 205 -24.13 4.67 -25.04
CA LYS A 205 -24.85 5.89 -24.60
C LYS A 205 -23.97 6.80 -23.75
N ARG A 206 -22.89 6.27 -23.17
CA ARG A 206 -22.01 6.95 -22.22
C ARG A 206 -20.54 6.65 -22.56
N PRO A 207 -20.06 7.04 -23.76
CA PRO A 207 -18.72 6.68 -24.22
C PRO A 207 -17.65 7.24 -23.28
N GLY A 208 -16.67 6.39 -22.93
CA GLY A 208 -15.56 6.74 -22.03
C GLY A 208 -15.92 6.81 -20.53
N TRP A 209 -17.19 6.60 -20.15
CA TRP A 209 -17.59 6.56 -18.75
C TRP A 209 -17.81 5.11 -18.26
N TYR A 210 -17.49 4.89 -16.98
CA TYR A 210 -17.78 3.69 -16.23
C TYR A 210 -17.95 4.06 -14.75
N GLY A 211 -18.76 3.29 -14.03
CA GLY A 211 -19.08 3.56 -12.63
C GLY A 211 -18.16 2.85 -11.64
N GLY A 212 -18.66 2.65 -10.42
CA GLY A 212 -17.98 1.95 -9.34
C GLY A 212 -16.86 2.75 -8.68
N LYS A 213 -16.80 4.08 -8.86
CA LYS A 213 -15.67 4.95 -8.50
C LYS A 213 -15.80 5.59 -7.13
N ILE A 214 -16.79 5.21 -6.34
CA ILE A 214 -17.06 5.81 -5.03
C ILE A 214 -16.81 4.77 -3.97
N GLU A 215 -16.13 5.18 -2.91
CA GLU A 215 -15.86 4.30 -1.81
C GLU A 215 -16.61 4.77 -0.56
N PHE A 216 -17.35 3.83 0.05
CA PHE A 216 -18.07 4.05 1.30
C PHE A 216 -17.32 3.36 2.43
N HIS A 217 -16.91 4.16 3.41
CA HIS A 217 -15.90 3.76 4.38
C HIS A 217 -16.37 3.85 5.81
N ALA A 218 -15.77 3.02 6.64
CA ALA A 218 -15.92 3.06 8.08
C ALA A 218 -14.65 2.59 8.79
N GLN A 219 -14.48 3.04 10.03
CA GLN A 219 -13.41 2.60 10.91
C GLN A 219 -13.99 1.96 12.17
N ILE A 220 -13.39 0.85 12.60
CA ILE A 220 -13.67 0.26 13.91
C ILE A 220 -12.85 0.97 15.00
N GLN A 221 -13.51 1.31 16.10
CA GLN A 221 -12.89 1.76 17.34
C GLN A 221 -13.17 0.76 18.45
N ASN A 222 -12.16 0.47 19.27
CA ASN A 222 -12.34 -0.29 20.51
C ASN A 222 -12.30 0.71 21.69
N ARG A 223 -13.43 0.89 22.38
CA ARG A 223 -13.52 1.70 23.60
C ARG A 223 -13.90 0.79 24.75
N ASN A 224 -12.99 0.60 25.71
CA ASN A 224 -13.20 -0.20 26.92
C ASN A 224 -13.65 -1.65 26.67
N GLY A 225 -13.23 -2.27 25.56
CA GLY A 225 -13.61 -3.65 25.20
C GLY A 225 -14.89 -3.75 24.37
N GLU A 226 -15.52 -2.63 24.01
CA GLU A 226 -16.67 -2.59 23.11
C GLU A 226 -16.26 -2.01 21.74
N TYR A 227 -16.60 -2.74 20.68
CA TYR A 227 -16.36 -2.32 19.31
C TYR A 227 -17.47 -1.37 18.83
N LYS A 228 -17.07 -0.23 18.28
CA LYS A 228 -17.96 0.74 17.65
C LYS A 228 -17.51 1.02 16.23
N ILE A 229 -18.45 1.06 15.30
CA ILE A 229 -18.24 1.51 13.92
C ILE A 229 -18.47 3.01 13.81
N ILE A 230 -17.55 3.72 13.19
CA ILE A 230 -17.70 5.13 12.81
C ILE A 230 -17.59 5.22 11.30
N LEU A 231 -18.63 5.73 10.64
CA LEU A 231 -18.58 5.95 9.20
C LEU A 231 -17.67 7.14 8.89
N GLU A 232 -17.02 7.10 7.73
CA GLU A 232 -16.22 8.19 7.18
C GLU A 232 -16.97 8.85 6.02
N SER A 233 -16.47 9.99 5.52
CA SER A 233 -17.10 10.64 4.37
C SER A 233 -16.85 9.80 3.11
N PRO A 234 -17.86 9.63 2.23
CA PRO A 234 -17.63 8.97 0.95
C PRO A 234 -16.67 9.81 0.11
N ASN A 235 -15.81 9.15 -0.66
CA ASN A 235 -14.81 9.80 -1.52
C ASN A 235 -14.71 9.08 -2.88
N LEU A 236 -14.21 9.79 -3.89
CA LEU A 236 -13.80 9.16 -5.14
C LEU A 236 -12.57 8.26 -4.90
N GLY A 237 -12.60 7.07 -5.47
CA GLY A 237 -11.56 6.05 -5.32
C GLY A 237 -11.45 5.14 -6.53
N ALA A 238 -10.89 3.95 -6.31
CA ALA A 238 -10.70 2.98 -7.38
C ALA A 238 -12.02 2.29 -7.75
N SER A 239 -12.13 1.88 -9.01
CA SER A 239 -13.25 1.07 -9.49
C SER A 239 -12.94 -0.41 -9.44
N SER A 240 -13.97 -1.24 -9.33
CA SER A 240 -13.88 -2.70 -9.38
C SER A 240 -15.07 -3.27 -10.16
N ARG A 241 -14.97 -4.53 -10.59
CA ARG A 241 -16.09 -5.20 -11.29
C ARG A 241 -17.37 -5.18 -10.45
N LEU A 242 -17.24 -5.45 -9.15
CA LEU A 242 -18.39 -5.52 -8.24
C LEU A 242 -19.03 -4.16 -8.03
N THR A 243 -18.24 -3.10 -7.80
CA THR A 243 -18.78 -1.75 -7.64
C THR A 243 -19.39 -1.22 -8.93
N ARG A 244 -18.84 -1.57 -10.11
CA ARG A 244 -19.44 -1.26 -11.41
C ARG A 244 -20.78 -1.92 -11.64
N LYS A 245 -20.90 -3.22 -11.31
CA LYS A 245 -22.10 -4.03 -11.54
C LYS A 245 -23.23 -3.68 -10.57
N PHE A 246 -22.91 -3.55 -9.28
CA PHE A 246 -23.93 -3.39 -8.24
C PHE A 246 -24.08 -1.95 -7.74
N GLY A 247 -23.25 -1.02 -8.23
CA GLY A 247 -23.17 0.36 -7.74
C GLY A 247 -22.31 0.47 -6.49
N SER A 248 -21.58 1.57 -6.37
CA SER A 248 -20.63 1.82 -5.28
C SER A 248 -21.28 1.75 -3.89
N TRP A 249 -22.51 2.27 -3.76
CA TRP A 249 -23.27 2.29 -2.51
C TRP A 249 -23.69 0.92 -1.98
N SER A 250 -23.54 -0.12 -2.79
CA SER A 250 -23.84 -1.50 -2.39
C SER A 250 -22.79 -2.06 -1.46
N PHE A 251 -21.64 -1.42 -1.32
CA PHE A 251 -20.52 -1.92 -0.55
C PHE A 251 -20.16 -0.96 0.58
N LEU A 252 -19.69 -1.51 1.69
CA LEU A 252 -19.11 -0.76 2.81
C LEU A 252 -17.77 -1.42 3.17
N ARG A 253 -16.68 -0.66 3.09
CA ARG A 253 -15.35 -1.12 3.52
C ARG A 253 -15.10 -0.65 4.95
N VAL A 254 -14.85 -1.59 5.85
CA VAL A 254 -14.54 -1.31 7.26
C VAL A 254 -13.07 -1.57 7.51
N ARG A 255 -12.32 -0.52 7.85
CA ARG A 255 -10.90 -0.61 8.20
C ARG A 255 -10.72 -1.02 9.67
N VAL A 256 -9.83 -1.98 9.88
CA VAL A 256 -9.34 -2.43 11.19
C VAL A 256 -7.98 -1.76 11.43
N PRO A 257 -7.87 -0.79 12.35
CA PRO A 257 -6.59 -0.20 12.72
C PRO A 257 -5.58 -1.28 13.14
N GLU A 258 -4.31 -1.11 12.77
CA GLU A 258 -3.23 -2.05 13.11
C GLU A 258 -3.15 -2.37 14.61
N THR A 259 -3.44 -1.39 15.46
CA THR A 259 -3.47 -1.54 16.93
C THR A 259 -4.50 -2.57 17.40
N ILE A 260 -5.59 -2.71 16.65
CA ILE A 260 -6.64 -3.69 16.88
C ILE A 260 -6.33 -4.97 16.11
N PHE A 261 -5.89 -4.86 14.86
CA PHE A 261 -5.61 -5.98 13.96
C PHE A 261 -4.50 -6.91 14.46
N TYR A 262 -3.43 -6.35 15.04
CA TYR A 262 -2.33 -7.09 15.65
C TYR A 262 -2.50 -7.28 17.17
N GLY A 263 -3.63 -6.84 17.74
CA GLY A 263 -3.93 -7.03 19.15
C GLY A 263 -4.27 -8.50 19.47
N ASN A 264 -4.19 -8.88 20.74
CA ASN A 264 -4.60 -10.22 21.21
C ASN A 264 -6.15 -10.39 21.29
N ASP A 265 -6.91 -9.54 20.61
CA ASP A 265 -8.36 -9.46 20.75
C ASP A 265 -9.07 -10.49 19.86
N ARG A 266 -9.55 -11.57 20.47
CA ARG A 266 -10.27 -12.67 19.79
C ARG A 266 -11.72 -12.29 19.40
N GLY A 267 -12.19 -11.09 19.73
CA GLY A 267 -13.57 -10.67 19.50
C GLY A 267 -13.89 -10.16 18.09
N LEU A 268 -12.88 -9.97 17.22
CA LEU A 268 -13.08 -9.37 15.89
C LEU A 268 -13.94 -10.20 14.95
N ILE A 269 -13.64 -11.49 14.80
CA ILE A 269 -14.40 -12.37 13.89
C ILE A 269 -15.87 -12.46 14.34
N PRO A 270 -16.19 -12.77 15.61
CA PRO A 270 -17.57 -12.76 16.09
C PRO A 270 -18.28 -11.41 15.89
N PHE A 271 -17.58 -10.29 16.03
CA PHE A 271 -18.14 -8.97 15.80
C PHE A 271 -18.53 -8.74 14.33
N PHE A 272 -17.65 -9.08 13.39
CA PHE A 272 -17.90 -8.88 11.95
C PHE A 272 -18.87 -9.90 11.35
N LEU A 273 -19.09 -11.05 11.99
CA LEU A 273 -20.16 -11.99 11.59
C LEU A 273 -21.57 -11.39 11.78
N ARG A 274 -21.72 -10.35 12.61
CA ARG A 274 -23.01 -9.71 12.87
C ARG A 274 -23.43 -8.84 11.68
N PRO A 275 -24.74 -8.77 11.36
CA PRO A 275 -25.25 -7.87 10.33
C PRO A 275 -25.13 -6.40 10.78
N PHE A 276 -24.72 -5.53 9.85
CA PHE A 276 -24.59 -4.09 10.09
C PHE A 276 -25.80 -3.36 9.51
N VAL A 277 -26.35 -2.39 10.25
CA VAL A 277 -27.58 -1.69 9.84
C VAL A 277 -27.33 -0.19 9.68
N ILE A 278 -27.67 0.33 8.49
CA ILE A 278 -27.68 1.75 8.17
C ILE A 278 -29.05 2.09 7.58
N TRP A 279 -29.84 2.90 8.27
CA TRP A 279 -31.18 3.35 7.84
C TRP A 279 -32.10 2.24 7.34
N GLY A 280 -32.06 1.08 8.02
CA GLY A 280 -32.91 -0.06 7.72
C GLY A 280 -32.38 -0.97 6.61
N ARG A 281 -31.23 -0.61 6.01
CA ARG A 281 -30.49 -1.46 5.06
C ARG A 281 -29.52 -2.35 5.82
N VAL A 282 -29.48 -3.63 5.45
CA VAL A 282 -28.66 -4.64 6.10
C VAL A 282 -27.44 -4.95 5.25
N PHE A 283 -26.27 -4.85 5.88
CA PHE A 283 -24.97 -5.12 5.30
C PHE A 283 -24.40 -6.39 5.94
N ARG A 284 -23.92 -7.30 5.11
CA ARG A 284 -23.26 -8.55 5.55
C ARG A 284 -21.87 -8.66 4.95
N VAL A 285 -20.92 -9.21 5.70
CA VAL A 285 -19.57 -9.48 5.19
C VAL A 285 -19.65 -10.33 3.94
N CYS A 286 -18.93 -9.90 2.92
CA CYS A 286 -18.79 -10.59 1.66
C CYS A 286 -17.33 -10.87 1.29
N ASP A 287 -16.34 -10.19 1.90
CA ASP A 287 -14.92 -10.49 1.72
C ASP A 287 -14.07 -9.88 2.86
N SER A 288 -12.82 -10.30 2.99
CA SER A 288 -11.83 -9.64 3.86
C SER A 288 -10.44 -9.66 3.23
N LYS A 289 -9.70 -8.56 3.40
CA LYS A 289 -8.35 -8.41 2.87
C LYS A 289 -7.50 -7.55 3.80
N ARG A 290 -6.39 -8.10 4.30
CA ARG A 290 -5.27 -7.44 5.02
C ARG A 290 -5.66 -6.20 5.83
N GLY A 291 -6.47 -6.38 6.89
CA GLY A 291 -6.87 -5.28 7.79
C GLY A 291 -8.12 -4.50 7.33
N SER A 292 -8.75 -4.89 6.23
CA SER A 292 -10.03 -4.36 5.74
C SER A 292 -11.09 -5.48 5.63
N VAL A 293 -12.34 -5.16 5.95
CA VAL A 293 -13.50 -6.07 5.83
C VAL A 293 -14.53 -5.45 4.89
N PHE A 294 -14.98 -6.20 3.90
CA PHE A 294 -15.92 -5.73 2.89
C PHE A 294 -17.31 -6.28 3.17
N PHE A 295 -18.28 -5.38 3.19
CA PHE A 295 -19.69 -5.69 3.39
C PHE A 295 -20.49 -5.42 2.12
N TYR A 296 -21.45 -6.29 1.84
CA TYR A 296 -22.45 -6.13 0.80
C TYR A 296 -23.82 -5.81 1.41
N TRP A 297 -24.47 -4.78 0.89
CA TRP A 297 -25.88 -4.49 1.18
C TRP A 297 -26.75 -5.53 0.47
N THR A 298 -27.49 -6.32 1.26
CA THR A 298 -28.37 -7.41 0.80
C THR A 298 -29.82 -6.94 0.59
N HIS A 299 -30.69 -7.83 0.10
CA HIS A 299 -32.15 -7.63 0.04
C HIS A 299 -32.83 -7.49 1.42
N GLU A 300 -32.12 -7.75 2.51
CA GLU A 300 -32.70 -7.74 3.85
C GLU A 300 -32.92 -6.31 4.35
N THR A 301 -33.95 -6.15 5.17
CA THR A 301 -34.31 -4.89 5.80
C THR A 301 -34.45 -5.06 7.31
N TYR A 302 -34.03 -4.05 8.06
CA TYR A 302 -34.22 -4.00 9.50
C TYR A 302 -35.42 -3.11 9.84
N ALA A 303 -36.44 -3.70 10.48
CA ALA A 303 -37.67 -3.03 10.91
C ALA A 303 -38.24 -3.71 12.17
N SER A 304 -38.88 -2.93 13.04
CA SER A 304 -39.53 -3.41 14.27
C SER A 304 -38.61 -4.24 15.17
N GLY A 305 -37.31 -3.89 15.21
CA GLY A 305 -36.32 -4.60 16.03
C GLY A 305 -35.81 -5.92 15.43
N SER A 306 -36.19 -6.27 14.20
CA SER A 306 -35.87 -7.55 13.56
C SER A 306 -35.38 -7.39 12.12
N ILE A 307 -34.63 -8.37 11.62
CA ILE A 307 -34.22 -8.44 10.21
C ILE A 307 -35.25 -9.28 9.44
N LEU A 308 -35.79 -8.70 8.38
CA LEU A 308 -36.79 -9.28 7.50
C LEU A 308 -36.22 -9.36 6.08
N SER A 309 -36.49 -10.47 5.39
CA SER A 309 -36.23 -10.60 3.95
C SER A 309 -37.30 -9.84 3.17
N SER A 310 -36.89 -8.90 2.30
CA SER A 310 -37.83 -8.22 1.40
C SER A 310 -38.21 -9.16 0.23
N PRO A 311 -39.51 -9.44 -0.01
CA PRO A 311 -39.95 -10.37 -1.06
C PRO A 311 -40.03 -9.76 -2.48
N SER A 312 -39.42 -8.59 -2.74
CA SER A 312 -39.56 -7.90 -4.04
C SER A 312 -38.58 -8.44 -5.10
N PRO A 313 -39.05 -8.99 -6.25
CA PRO A 313 -38.19 -9.50 -7.33
C PRO A 313 -37.38 -8.42 -8.08
N LYS A 314 -37.68 -7.13 -7.84
CA LYS A 314 -36.97 -5.97 -8.46
C LYS A 314 -35.86 -5.41 -7.55
N GLN A 315 -35.58 -6.05 -6.42
CA GLN A 315 -34.62 -5.56 -5.43
C GLN A 315 -33.46 -6.55 -5.30
N ARG A 316 -32.23 -5.99 -5.37
CA ARG A 316 -30.95 -6.39 -4.76
C ARG A 316 -30.81 -7.86 -4.33
N LYS A 317 -29.71 -8.52 -4.68
CA LYS A 317 -29.49 -9.94 -4.37
C LYS A 317 -29.38 -10.22 -2.86
N SER A 318 -29.72 -11.45 -2.44
CA SER A 318 -29.24 -12.01 -1.18
C SER A 318 -27.71 -12.12 -1.18
N LEU A 319 -27.11 -12.29 0.02
CA LEU A 319 -25.67 -12.55 0.07
C LEU A 319 -25.32 -13.82 -0.72
N GLU A 320 -26.13 -14.87 -0.59
CA GLU A 320 -25.93 -16.14 -1.29
C GLU A 320 -26.05 -15.99 -2.82
N GLU A 321 -27.05 -15.26 -3.31
CA GLU A 321 -27.20 -14.98 -4.75
C GLU A 321 -26.07 -14.09 -5.30
N PHE A 322 -25.60 -13.13 -4.51
CA PHE A 322 -24.45 -12.30 -4.85
C PHE A 322 -23.17 -13.13 -4.95
N ILE A 323 -22.92 -13.97 -3.94
CA ILE A 323 -21.77 -14.89 -3.92
C ILE A 323 -21.89 -15.89 -5.06
N SER A 324 -23.07 -16.44 -5.33
CA SER A 324 -23.31 -17.36 -6.44
C SER A 324 -23.06 -16.71 -7.81
N TRP A 325 -23.44 -15.45 -7.98
CA TRP A 325 -23.13 -14.70 -9.20
C TRP A 325 -21.62 -14.49 -9.40
N HIS A 326 -20.86 -14.22 -8.32
CA HIS A 326 -19.43 -13.94 -8.43
C HIS A 326 -18.54 -15.19 -8.41
N ASN A 327 -18.77 -16.10 -7.47
CA ASN A 327 -17.93 -17.23 -7.13
C ASN A 327 -18.80 -18.44 -6.68
N PRO A 328 -19.52 -19.09 -7.60
CA PRO A 328 -20.51 -20.10 -7.26
C PRO A 328 -19.87 -21.35 -6.64
N LEU A 329 -20.44 -21.82 -5.53
CA LEU A 329 -19.92 -22.96 -4.78
C LEU A 329 -19.98 -24.26 -5.59
N GLU A 330 -21.10 -24.53 -6.27
CA GLU A 330 -21.34 -25.82 -6.96
C GLU A 330 -20.30 -26.12 -8.06
N GLN A 331 -20.01 -25.16 -8.94
CA GLN A 331 -19.03 -25.34 -10.02
C GLN A 331 -17.58 -25.37 -9.50
N ASN A 332 -17.37 -24.98 -8.26
CA ASN A 332 -16.07 -24.96 -7.58
C ASN A 332 -15.98 -25.99 -6.44
N SER A 333 -16.84 -27.03 -6.46
CA SER A 333 -16.99 -28.06 -5.41
C SER A 333 -15.70 -28.75 -4.98
N LYS A 334 -14.75 -28.93 -5.92
CA LYS A 334 -13.45 -29.56 -5.69
C LYS A 334 -12.42 -28.65 -5.00
N GLN A 335 -12.68 -27.35 -4.89
CA GLN A 335 -11.77 -26.43 -4.21
C GLN A 335 -11.84 -26.62 -2.68
N LEU A 336 -10.74 -26.32 -1.99
CA LEU A 336 -10.79 -26.10 -0.54
C LEU A 336 -11.61 -24.83 -0.24
N MET A 337 -12.37 -24.83 0.86
CA MET A 337 -13.17 -23.66 1.26
C MET A 337 -12.32 -22.40 1.47
N SER A 338 -11.11 -22.55 2.00
CA SER A 338 -10.14 -21.44 2.13
C SER A 338 -9.71 -20.88 0.77
N LYS A 339 -9.47 -21.76 -0.21
CA LYS A 339 -9.08 -21.37 -1.57
C LYS A 339 -10.23 -20.67 -2.28
N TRP A 340 -11.44 -21.22 -2.18
CA TRP A 340 -12.67 -20.63 -2.71
C TRP A 340 -12.91 -19.24 -2.11
N ALA A 341 -12.85 -19.10 -0.79
CA ALA A 341 -13.06 -17.81 -0.11
C ALA A 341 -12.05 -16.75 -0.55
N ALA A 342 -10.77 -17.12 -0.68
CA ALA A 342 -9.73 -16.22 -1.17
C ALA A 342 -9.91 -15.76 -2.62
N ARG A 343 -10.80 -16.39 -3.41
CA ARG A 343 -11.14 -15.93 -4.78
C ARG A 343 -12.19 -14.84 -4.82
N GLN A 344 -12.91 -14.61 -3.72
CA GLN A 344 -13.93 -13.57 -3.63
C GLN A 344 -13.37 -12.15 -3.87
N THR A 345 -12.10 -11.93 -3.52
CA THR A 345 -11.38 -10.68 -3.75
C THR A 345 -11.17 -10.32 -5.22
N LEU A 346 -11.26 -11.28 -6.16
CA LEU A 346 -11.08 -11.00 -7.58
C LEU A 346 -12.08 -9.95 -8.08
N GLY A 347 -13.32 -9.97 -7.59
CA GLY A 347 -14.34 -8.99 -7.96
C GLY A 347 -14.08 -7.57 -7.41
N PHE A 348 -13.30 -7.46 -6.34
CA PHE A 348 -12.91 -6.20 -5.69
C PHE A 348 -11.56 -5.66 -6.18
N SER A 349 -10.89 -6.34 -7.13
CA SER A 349 -9.60 -5.86 -7.66
C SER A 349 -9.74 -4.48 -8.29
N ASN A 350 -8.88 -3.54 -7.86
CA ASN A 350 -8.83 -2.18 -8.40
C ASN A 350 -8.50 -2.23 -9.89
N SER A 351 -9.46 -1.86 -10.73
CA SER A 351 -9.42 -2.09 -12.17
C SER A 351 -10.22 -1.07 -12.98
N VAL A 352 -9.77 -0.84 -14.21
CA VAL A 352 -10.49 -0.07 -15.23
C VAL A 352 -11.09 -1.04 -16.25
N PRO A 353 -12.36 -0.91 -16.66
CA PRO A 353 -12.93 -1.78 -17.68
C PRO A 353 -12.27 -1.51 -19.03
N GLY A 354 -11.59 -2.52 -19.55
CA GLY A 354 -11.03 -2.60 -20.89
C GLY A 354 -12.04 -3.12 -21.92
N PRO A 355 -11.54 -3.65 -23.06
CA PRO A 355 -12.40 -4.17 -24.11
C PRO A 355 -13.28 -5.33 -23.62
N GLN A 356 -14.52 -5.38 -24.10
CA GLN A 356 -15.41 -6.52 -23.90
C GLN A 356 -15.19 -7.56 -25.01
N LEU A 357 -15.07 -8.83 -24.63
CA LEU A 357 -14.90 -9.95 -25.56
C LEU A 357 -16.25 -10.60 -25.87
N LEU A 358 -16.42 -11.04 -27.12
CA LEU A 358 -17.53 -11.92 -27.50
C LEU A 358 -17.21 -13.36 -27.10
N PRO A 359 -18.20 -14.19 -26.72
CA PRO A 359 -17.96 -15.58 -26.33
C PRO A 359 -17.16 -16.39 -27.36
N GLU A 360 -17.41 -16.19 -28.65
CA GLU A 360 -16.70 -16.84 -29.76
C GLU A 360 -15.24 -16.42 -29.91
N ASN A 361 -14.85 -15.27 -29.33
CA ASN A 361 -13.49 -14.74 -29.36
C ASN A 361 -12.68 -15.10 -28.10
N ILE A 362 -13.25 -15.92 -27.22
CA ILE A 362 -12.56 -16.47 -26.06
C ILE A 362 -11.98 -17.82 -26.46
N LEU A 363 -10.65 -17.87 -26.55
CA LEU A 363 -9.92 -19.06 -26.97
C LEU A 363 -9.50 -19.88 -25.75
N ALA A 364 -9.41 -21.19 -25.92
CA ALA A 364 -8.83 -22.08 -24.93
C ALA A 364 -7.34 -22.25 -25.21
N GLU A 365 -6.50 -22.04 -24.20
CA GLU A 365 -5.05 -22.20 -24.29
C GLU A 365 -4.61 -23.26 -23.26
N GLU A 366 -3.84 -24.27 -23.65
CA GLU A 366 -3.41 -25.33 -22.71
C GLU A 366 -2.13 -24.94 -21.97
N ASP A 367 -2.05 -25.18 -20.66
CA ASP A 367 -0.79 -24.96 -19.93
C ASP A 367 0.31 -25.89 -20.44
N ILE A 368 1.53 -25.35 -20.54
CA ILE A 368 2.71 -26.11 -20.94
C ILE A 368 3.37 -26.67 -19.69
N VAL A 369 3.19 -27.96 -19.41
CA VAL A 369 3.75 -28.63 -18.23
C VAL A 369 4.94 -29.51 -18.59
N ARG A 370 6.04 -29.41 -17.83
CA ARG A 370 7.24 -30.26 -17.96
C ARG A 370 7.66 -30.81 -16.60
N GLU A 371 7.78 -32.14 -16.49
CA GLU A 371 8.16 -32.82 -15.23
C GLU A 371 7.37 -32.33 -13.99
N GLY A 372 6.11 -31.96 -14.18
CA GLY A 372 5.23 -31.45 -13.11
C GLY A 372 5.35 -29.95 -12.80
N SER A 373 6.26 -29.21 -13.44
CA SER A 373 6.33 -27.74 -13.39
C SER A 373 5.52 -27.14 -14.54
N ASP A 374 4.63 -26.19 -14.22
CA ASP A 374 3.85 -25.45 -15.22
C ASP A 374 4.66 -24.26 -15.73
N MET A 375 5.09 -24.36 -16.99
CA MET A 375 5.98 -23.42 -17.66
C MET A 375 5.26 -22.16 -18.13
N THR A 376 3.93 -22.11 -18.06
CA THR A 376 3.11 -20.97 -18.52
C THR A 376 2.12 -20.46 -17.47
N ASP A 377 2.19 -20.99 -16.24
CA ASP A 377 1.19 -20.73 -15.20
C ASP A 377 1.00 -19.23 -14.94
N GLY A 378 -0.24 -18.78 -15.18
CA GLY A 378 -0.66 -17.41 -15.01
C GLY A 378 -0.65 -16.54 -16.28
N CYS A 379 -0.10 -16.98 -17.42
CA CYS A 379 0.01 -16.16 -18.62
C CYS A 379 -0.63 -16.76 -19.87
N GLY A 380 -1.62 -16.05 -20.42
CA GLY A 380 -2.34 -16.35 -21.66
C GLY A 380 -1.94 -15.41 -22.79
N LEU A 381 -2.64 -15.50 -23.91
CA LEU A 381 -2.32 -14.78 -25.15
C LEU A 381 -3.48 -13.88 -25.60
N SER A 382 -3.20 -12.77 -26.27
CA SER A 382 -4.24 -11.92 -26.86
C SER A 382 -3.82 -11.24 -28.16
N SER A 383 -4.83 -10.90 -28.98
CA SER A 383 -4.65 -10.28 -30.29
C SER A 383 -4.17 -8.84 -30.19
N GLN A 384 -3.46 -8.38 -31.23
CA GLN A 384 -3.01 -6.98 -31.33
C GLN A 384 -4.16 -5.98 -31.18
N ALA A 385 -5.36 -6.31 -31.65
CA ALA A 385 -6.55 -5.47 -31.52
C ALA A 385 -6.89 -5.18 -30.04
N VAL A 386 -6.76 -6.15 -29.13
CA VAL A 386 -6.97 -5.96 -27.68
C VAL A 386 -5.97 -4.94 -27.12
N HIS A 387 -4.69 -5.10 -27.46
CA HIS A 387 -3.64 -4.21 -26.98
C HIS A 387 -3.76 -2.79 -27.55
N LEU A 388 -4.15 -2.64 -28.81
CA LEU A 388 -4.44 -1.35 -29.44
C LEU A 388 -5.64 -0.66 -28.79
N ALA A 389 -6.72 -1.39 -28.52
CA ALA A 389 -7.89 -0.87 -27.83
C ALA A 389 -7.54 -0.38 -26.42
N ILE A 390 -6.70 -1.11 -25.68
CA ILE A 390 -6.18 -0.67 -24.37
C ILE A 390 -5.32 0.59 -24.51
N ALA A 391 -4.43 0.64 -25.49
CA ALA A 391 -3.58 1.81 -25.72
C ALA A 391 -4.41 3.07 -26.03
N GLN A 392 -5.47 2.94 -26.83
CA GLN A 392 -6.40 4.03 -27.13
C GLN A 392 -7.20 4.45 -25.90
N LEU A 393 -7.79 3.49 -25.17
CA LEU A 393 -8.59 3.72 -23.96
C LEU A 393 -7.80 4.52 -22.92
N LEU A 394 -6.54 4.17 -22.70
CA LEU A 394 -5.68 4.80 -21.70
C LEU A 394 -4.86 5.98 -22.24
N SER A 395 -4.94 6.25 -23.55
CA SER A 395 -4.13 7.25 -24.26
C SER A 395 -2.62 7.02 -24.05
N LEU A 396 -2.17 5.77 -24.18
CA LEU A 396 -0.75 5.40 -24.04
C LEU A 396 0.03 5.78 -25.30
N HIS A 397 1.28 6.20 -25.12
CA HIS A 397 2.19 6.53 -26.22
C HIS A 397 2.74 5.29 -26.95
N ILE A 398 2.73 4.14 -26.29
CA ILE A 398 3.27 2.87 -26.79
C ILE A 398 2.21 1.80 -26.52
N VAL A 399 2.01 0.90 -27.49
CA VAL A 399 1.12 -0.24 -27.32
C VAL A 399 1.76 -1.20 -26.31
N PRO A 400 1.11 -1.51 -25.17
CA PRO A 400 1.67 -2.43 -24.21
C PRO A 400 1.73 -3.83 -24.81
N THR A 401 2.80 -4.57 -24.54
CA THR A 401 3.01 -5.93 -25.05
C THR A 401 2.43 -6.99 -24.11
N ALA A 402 2.28 -6.66 -22.83
CA ALA A 402 1.59 -7.48 -21.86
C ALA A 402 0.77 -6.62 -20.91
N PHE A 403 -0.25 -7.19 -20.30
CA PHE A 403 -1.00 -6.52 -19.25
C PHE A 403 -1.58 -7.50 -18.23
N GLN A 404 -1.69 -7.04 -17.00
CA GLN A 404 -2.31 -7.76 -15.90
C GLN A 404 -3.82 -7.50 -15.91
N PHE A 405 -4.61 -8.56 -15.78
CA PHE A 405 -6.06 -8.48 -15.93
C PHE A 405 -6.84 -9.32 -14.91
N ARG A 406 -8.15 -9.08 -14.86
CA ARG A 406 -9.18 -10.04 -14.43
C ARG A 406 -10.22 -10.15 -15.55
N PHE A 407 -10.76 -11.34 -15.78
CA PHE A 407 -11.81 -11.56 -16.79
C PHE A 407 -12.69 -12.72 -16.32
N GLY A 408 -13.95 -12.47 -15.99
CA GLY A 408 -14.78 -13.48 -15.31
C GLY A 408 -14.02 -14.10 -14.14
N GLY A 409 -13.75 -15.40 -14.21
CA GLY A 409 -13.03 -16.14 -13.17
C GLY A 409 -11.52 -16.23 -13.37
N CYS A 410 -11.02 -15.65 -14.45
CA CYS A 410 -9.62 -15.66 -14.84
C CYS A 410 -8.84 -14.54 -14.15
N LYS A 411 -7.63 -14.86 -13.68
CA LYS A 411 -6.61 -13.94 -13.19
C LYS A 411 -5.29 -14.26 -13.88
N GLY A 412 -4.56 -13.23 -14.32
CA GLY A 412 -3.16 -13.37 -14.72
C GLY A 412 -2.68 -12.26 -15.64
N MET A 413 -1.77 -12.63 -16.54
CA MET A 413 -1.24 -11.79 -17.61
C MET A 413 -1.77 -12.23 -18.98
N LEU A 414 -2.02 -11.28 -19.88
CA LEU A 414 -2.21 -11.54 -21.31
C LEU A 414 -1.03 -10.94 -22.08
N LEU A 415 -0.41 -11.76 -22.93
CA LEU A 415 0.73 -11.42 -23.76
C LEU A 415 0.28 -11.24 -25.22
N LEU A 416 0.80 -10.20 -25.87
CA LEU A 416 0.59 -9.94 -27.29
C LEU A 416 1.13 -11.11 -28.12
N HIS A 417 0.30 -11.64 -29.02
CA HIS A 417 0.71 -12.68 -29.97
C HIS A 417 0.08 -12.43 -31.35
N ASP A 418 0.80 -12.82 -32.40
CA ASP A 418 0.45 -12.68 -33.82
C ASP A 418 0.25 -14.00 -34.59
N ARG A 419 0.02 -15.15 -33.92
CA ARG A 419 -0.39 -16.40 -34.59
C ARG A 419 -1.69 -16.18 -35.36
N ASP A 420 -1.96 -17.00 -36.38
CA ASP A 420 -3.16 -16.89 -37.23
C ASP A 420 -4.48 -16.77 -36.43
N GLU A 421 -4.60 -17.45 -35.29
CA GLU A 421 -5.76 -17.38 -34.39
C GLU A 421 -5.93 -16.02 -33.67
N TYR A 422 -4.83 -15.29 -33.49
CA TYR A 422 -4.76 -13.96 -32.86
C TYR A 422 -4.51 -12.84 -33.87
N ALA A 423 -4.35 -13.17 -35.15
CA ALA A 423 -4.19 -12.22 -36.23
C ALA A 423 -5.51 -11.51 -36.59
N GLY A 424 -5.39 -10.35 -37.23
CA GLY A 424 -6.53 -9.56 -37.70
C GLY A 424 -7.03 -8.51 -36.70
N THR A 425 -8.27 -8.07 -36.90
CA THR A 425 -8.85 -6.90 -36.19
C THR A 425 -9.80 -7.27 -35.06
N GLU A 426 -10.06 -8.56 -34.85
CA GLU A 426 -10.98 -9.03 -33.81
C GLU A 426 -10.32 -9.03 -32.43
N LEU A 427 -11.11 -8.67 -31.41
CA LEU A 427 -10.71 -8.69 -30.01
C LEU A 427 -10.75 -10.14 -29.51
N ARG A 428 -9.61 -10.83 -29.51
CA ARG A 428 -9.47 -12.24 -29.11
C ARG A 428 -8.50 -12.39 -27.95
N ALA A 429 -8.81 -13.26 -27.01
CA ALA A 429 -7.93 -13.61 -25.90
C ALA A 429 -8.08 -15.09 -25.55
N GLY A 430 -6.94 -15.76 -25.35
CA GLY A 430 -6.86 -17.14 -24.92
C GLY A 430 -6.45 -17.26 -23.46
N PHE A 431 -7.21 -18.05 -22.71
CA PHE A 431 -6.99 -18.25 -21.28
C PHE A 431 -6.56 -19.68 -20.98
N ARG A 432 -5.60 -19.82 -20.06
CA ARG A 432 -5.09 -21.12 -19.61
C ARG A 432 -5.81 -21.68 -18.37
N PRO A 433 -5.87 -23.02 -18.17
CA PRO A 433 -6.40 -23.63 -16.95
C PRO A 433 -5.82 -23.03 -15.66
N SER A 434 -4.52 -22.75 -15.65
CA SER A 434 -3.81 -22.08 -14.55
C SER A 434 -4.40 -20.71 -14.23
N GLN A 435 -4.91 -19.96 -15.22
CA GLN A 435 -5.52 -18.64 -15.02
C GLN A 435 -6.94 -18.72 -14.47
N ILE A 436 -7.67 -19.83 -14.68
CA ILE A 436 -9.07 -19.99 -14.28
C ILE A 436 -9.15 -20.29 -12.78
N LYS A 437 -9.44 -19.27 -11.97
CA LYS A 437 -9.55 -19.40 -10.50
C LYS A 437 -10.99 -19.64 -10.02
N ILE A 438 -11.99 -19.19 -10.79
CA ILE A 438 -13.42 -19.39 -10.53
C ILE A 438 -14.07 -20.00 -11.77
N LYS A 439 -14.81 -21.09 -11.59
CA LYS A 439 -15.62 -21.71 -12.64
C LYS A 439 -17.07 -21.25 -12.54
N TYR A 440 -17.72 -21.06 -13.68
CA TYR A 440 -19.13 -20.64 -13.79
C TYR A 440 -19.98 -21.72 -14.46
N PRO A 441 -21.31 -21.72 -14.22
CA PRO A 441 -22.22 -22.58 -14.97
C PRO A 441 -22.22 -22.22 -16.47
N PRO A 442 -22.55 -23.17 -17.36
CA PRO A 442 -22.69 -22.88 -18.79
C PRO A 442 -23.84 -21.90 -19.04
N GLY A 443 -23.75 -21.10 -20.11
CA GLY A 443 -24.80 -20.18 -20.52
C GLY A 443 -24.84 -18.84 -19.78
N VAL A 444 -23.81 -18.52 -18.99
CA VAL A 444 -23.65 -17.18 -18.41
C VAL A 444 -23.44 -16.15 -19.53
N THR A 445 -24.21 -15.07 -19.51
CA THR A 445 -24.20 -14.02 -20.54
C THR A 445 -23.98 -12.62 -19.97
N ASP A 446 -23.73 -12.50 -18.66
CA ASP A 446 -23.59 -11.19 -18.00
C ASP A 446 -22.35 -10.44 -18.50
N PRO A 447 -22.50 -9.29 -19.19
CA PRO A 447 -21.39 -8.55 -19.79
C PRO A 447 -20.25 -8.20 -18.83
N ALA A 448 -20.54 -8.06 -17.51
CA ALA A 448 -19.51 -7.81 -16.51
C ALA A 448 -18.48 -8.95 -16.39
N LEU A 449 -18.86 -10.19 -16.74
CA LEU A 449 -17.98 -11.36 -16.74
C LEU A 449 -17.23 -11.54 -18.07
N PHE A 450 -17.63 -10.80 -19.11
CA PHE A 450 -17.02 -10.78 -20.44
C PHE A 450 -16.21 -9.50 -20.72
N THR A 451 -16.01 -8.66 -19.71
CA THR A 451 -15.19 -7.45 -19.80
C THR A 451 -13.80 -7.71 -19.23
N ILE A 452 -12.76 -7.32 -19.95
CA ILE A 452 -11.39 -7.36 -19.42
C ILE A 452 -11.26 -6.25 -18.38
N ASP A 453 -11.11 -6.60 -17.11
CA ASP A 453 -10.80 -5.66 -16.05
C ASP A 453 -9.28 -5.46 -16.01
N LEU A 454 -8.82 -4.30 -16.48
CA LEU A 454 -7.40 -3.98 -16.62
C LEU A 454 -6.83 -3.44 -15.30
N LEU A 455 -5.75 -4.06 -14.82
CA LEU A 455 -5.09 -3.68 -13.56
C LEU A 455 -3.82 -2.86 -13.83
N ARG A 456 -2.91 -3.38 -14.66
CA ARG A 456 -1.62 -2.76 -14.98
C ARG A 456 -1.17 -3.14 -16.39
N THR A 457 -0.43 -2.26 -17.05
CA THR A 457 0.23 -2.54 -18.33
C THR A 457 1.72 -2.76 -18.17
N SER A 458 2.34 -3.43 -19.14
CA SER A 458 3.79 -3.67 -19.17
C SER A 458 4.57 -2.37 -19.13
N HIS A 459 5.60 -2.35 -18.27
CA HIS A 459 6.56 -1.26 -18.16
C HIS A 459 7.85 -1.82 -17.59
N MET A 460 8.97 -1.26 -18.05
CA MET A 460 10.30 -1.56 -17.52
C MET A 460 10.86 -0.33 -16.82
N ARG A 461 11.37 -0.53 -15.60
CA ARG A 461 12.09 0.50 -14.85
C ARG A 461 13.58 0.19 -14.91
N SER A 462 14.37 1.17 -15.35
CA SER A 462 15.83 1.17 -15.30
C SER A 462 16.33 2.60 -15.01
N PRO A 463 17.33 2.81 -14.15
CA PRO A 463 17.94 1.80 -13.26
C PRO A 463 16.95 1.31 -12.18
N ALA A 464 17.29 0.20 -11.53
CA ALA A 464 16.49 -0.38 -10.45
C ALA A 464 17.27 -0.49 -9.14
N GLN A 465 16.53 -0.47 -8.02
CA GLN A 465 17.10 -0.68 -6.70
C GLN A 465 17.18 -2.17 -6.39
N ILE A 466 18.31 -2.59 -5.81
CA ILE A 466 18.45 -3.95 -5.28
C ILE A 466 17.95 -4.02 -3.82
N SER A 467 17.19 -5.06 -3.50
CA SER A 467 16.65 -5.27 -2.14
C SER A 467 17.74 -5.71 -1.16
N THR A 468 17.53 -5.44 0.14
CA THR A 468 18.45 -5.90 1.20
C THR A 468 18.59 -7.42 1.19
N GLU A 469 17.50 -8.14 0.96
CA GLU A 469 17.48 -9.61 0.90
C GLU A 469 18.32 -10.13 -0.27
N ALA A 470 18.20 -9.51 -1.45
CA ALA A 470 19.04 -9.84 -2.60
C ALA A 470 20.52 -9.51 -2.37
N ILE A 471 20.86 -8.40 -1.70
CA ILE A 471 22.25 -8.07 -1.33
C ILE A 471 22.84 -9.18 -0.43
N ILE A 472 22.09 -9.64 0.58
CA ILE A 472 22.51 -10.72 1.48
C ILE A 472 22.75 -12.00 0.69
N ASN A 473 21.79 -12.40 -0.15
CA ASN A 473 21.91 -13.60 -0.99
C ASN A 473 23.15 -13.53 -1.89
N LEU A 474 23.33 -12.44 -2.64
CA LEU A 474 24.47 -12.27 -3.53
C LEU A 474 25.82 -12.35 -2.79
N ALA A 475 25.93 -11.73 -1.61
CA ALA A 475 27.15 -11.73 -0.82
C ALA A 475 27.50 -13.14 -0.30
N GLU A 476 26.49 -13.88 0.18
CA GLU A 476 26.64 -15.26 0.66
C GLU A 476 26.95 -16.23 -0.50
N ASN A 477 26.48 -15.92 -1.71
CA ASN A 477 26.80 -16.64 -2.95
C ASN A 477 28.06 -16.14 -3.68
N GLY A 478 28.95 -15.45 -2.96
CA GLY A 478 30.34 -15.22 -3.38
C GLY A 478 30.71 -13.79 -3.74
N VAL A 479 29.73 -12.90 -3.96
CA VAL A 479 30.01 -11.50 -4.32
C VAL A 479 30.75 -10.77 -3.18
N PRO A 480 31.87 -10.09 -3.46
CA PRO A 480 32.67 -9.42 -2.43
C PRO A 480 31.97 -8.17 -1.88
N SER A 481 32.17 -7.87 -0.60
CA SER A 481 31.55 -6.68 0.05
C SER A 481 31.94 -5.38 -0.62
N GLN A 482 33.15 -5.31 -1.18
CA GLN A 482 33.70 -4.13 -1.86
C GLN A 482 32.86 -3.74 -3.08
N ALA A 483 32.22 -4.70 -3.76
CA ALA A 483 31.33 -4.40 -4.89
C ALA A 483 30.10 -3.60 -4.42
N PHE A 484 29.48 -4.02 -3.32
CA PHE A 484 28.34 -3.32 -2.74
C PHE A 484 28.72 -2.00 -2.08
N GLU A 485 29.86 -1.93 -1.40
CA GLU A 485 30.36 -0.68 -0.82
C GLU A 485 30.60 0.38 -1.90
N LYS A 486 31.18 -0.03 -3.04
CA LYS A 486 31.38 0.87 -4.18
C LYS A 486 30.04 1.32 -4.76
N LEU A 487 29.10 0.40 -4.98
CA LEU A 487 27.76 0.75 -5.48
C LEU A 487 27.02 1.71 -4.55
N LEU A 488 27.08 1.47 -3.24
CA LEU A 488 26.48 2.35 -2.24
C LEU A 488 27.05 3.76 -2.34
N VAL A 489 28.38 3.90 -2.36
CA VAL A 489 29.08 5.19 -2.43
C VAL A 489 28.82 5.90 -3.75
N ASP A 490 28.97 5.20 -4.88
CA ASP A 490 28.78 5.77 -6.22
C ASP A 490 27.33 6.24 -6.40
N SER A 491 26.35 5.43 -5.99
CA SER A 491 24.93 5.76 -6.05
C SER A 491 24.59 7.01 -5.24
N ILE A 492 25.07 7.12 -3.99
CA ILE A 492 24.74 8.28 -3.17
C ILE A 492 25.46 9.55 -3.65
N ARG A 493 26.72 9.44 -4.09
CA ARG A 493 27.48 10.58 -4.62
C ARG A 493 26.88 11.09 -5.92
N ALA A 494 26.47 10.21 -6.83
CA ALA A 494 25.79 10.63 -8.06
C ALA A 494 24.51 11.42 -7.75
N LEU A 495 23.70 10.96 -6.79
CA LEU A 495 22.51 11.67 -6.34
C LEU A 495 22.86 13.04 -5.72
N VAL A 496 23.81 13.07 -4.78
CA VAL A 496 24.17 14.30 -4.07
C VAL A 496 24.81 15.32 -5.01
N ASN A 497 25.71 14.89 -5.90
CA ASN A 497 26.31 15.75 -6.92
C ASN A 497 25.25 16.35 -7.85
N GLY A 498 24.25 15.56 -8.27
CA GLY A 498 23.14 16.05 -9.09
C GLY A 498 22.30 17.14 -8.41
N LEU A 499 22.29 17.19 -7.07
CA LEU A 499 21.56 18.18 -6.29
C LEU A 499 22.41 19.38 -5.84
N MET A 500 23.74 19.25 -5.84
CA MET A 500 24.67 20.28 -5.34
C MET A 500 25.49 20.99 -6.42
N THR A 501 25.41 20.53 -7.68
CA THR A 501 26.08 21.17 -8.82
C THR A 501 25.23 22.33 -9.34
N TRP A 502 25.58 23.57 -8.95
CA TRP A 502 24.79 24.77 -9.26
C TRP A 502 25.46 25.72 -10.26
N ASP A 503 26.64 25.37 -10.74
CA ASP A 503 27.46 26.17 -11.63
C ASP A 503 27.50 25.56 -13.04
N GLY A 504 27.59 26.41 -14.07
CA GLY A 504 27.58 26.01 -15.47
C GLY A 504 26.28 26.36 -16.22
N PRO A 505 26.27 26.22 -17.56
CA PRO A 505 25.20 26.74 -18.41
C PRO A 505 23.84 26.06 -18.16
N ASP A 506 23.84 24.77 -17.83
CA ASP A 506 22.61 23.99 -17.63
C ASP A 506 22.36 23.61 -16.16
N ALA A 507 23.05 24.23 -15.21
CA ALA A 507 23.04 23.77 -13.82
C ALA A 507 21.63 23.76 -13.20
N MET A 508 20.84 24.81 -13.44
CA MET A 508 19.46 24.90 -12.93
C MET A 508 18.50 23.95 -13.66
N LEU A 509 18.71 23.72 -14.95
CA LEU A 509 17.95 22.72 -15.72
C LEU A 509 18.22 21.31 -15.19
N ASN A 510 19.49 20.97 -14.98
CA ASN A 510 19.89 19.69 -14.42
C ASN A 510 19.34 19.52 -13.00
N LEU A 511 19.45 20.54 -12.15
CA LEU A 511 18.88 20.52 -10.81
C LEU A 511 17.35 20.31 -10.85
N TRP A 512 16.64 20.98 -11.77
CA TRP A 512 15.20 20.79 -11.96
C TRP A 512 14.87 19.33 -12.30
N ILE A 513 15.57 18.75 -13.28
CA ILE A 513 15.38 17.35 -13.71
C ILE A 513 15.66 16.39 -12.56
N GLN A 514 16.72 16.64 -11.78
CA GLN A 514 17.05 15.81 -10.63
C GLN A 514 15.99 15.86 -9.54
N ILE A 515 15.47 17.05 -9.22
CA ILE A 515 14.40 17.24 -8.23
C ILE A 515 13.10 16.56 -8.67
N GLU A 516 12.72 16.70 -9.94
CA GLU A 516 11.55 16.00 -10.50
C GLU A 516 11.70 14.48 -10.37
N ARG A 517 12.87 13.96 -10.73
CA ARG A 517 13.18 12.53 -10.68
C ARG A 517 13.13 11.97 -9.26
N ILE A 518 13.79 12.61 -8.29
CA ILE A 518 13.81 12.10 -6.90
C ILE A 518 12.51 12.33 -6.13
N GLY A 519 11.74 13.34 -6.54
CA GLY A 519 10.47 13.71 -5.93
C GLY A 519 9.27 12.98 -6.52
N GLY A 520 9.38 12.48 -7.76
CA GLY A 520 8.26 11.91 -8.49
C GLY A 520 7.13 12.92 -8.75
N VAL A 521 7.47 14.22 -8.82
CA VAL A 521 6.51 15.33 -8.75
C VAL A 521 5.40 15.21 -9.80
N LEU A 522 5.76 14.95 -11.05
CA LEU A 522 4.79 14.86 -12.14
C LEU A 522 3.87 13.67 -11.99
N SER A 523 4.41 12.50 -11.61
CA SER A 523 3.61 11.31 -11.32
C SER A 523 2.62 11.59 -10.20
N ALA A 524 3.06 12.27 -9.13
CA ALA A 524 2.21 12.65 -8.02
C ALA A 524 1.14 13.68 -8.42
N ARG A 525 1.47 14.67 -9.26
CA ARG A 525 0.47 15.60 -9.82
C ARG A 525 -0.62 14.85 -10.59
N ARG A 526 -0.23 13.90 -11.44
CA ARG A 526 -1.18 13.09 -12.23
C ARG A 526 -2.03 12.16 -11.36
N ALA A 527 -1.43 11.53 -10.37
CA ALA A 527 -2.16 10.65 -9.46
C ALA A 527 -3.19 11.40 -8.61
N ARG A 528 -2.94 12.66 -8.25
CA ARG A 528 -3.95 13.53 -7.60
C ARG A 528 -5.11 13.91 -8.51
N GLU A 529 -4.87 14.09 -9.80
CA GLU A 529 -5.93 14.40 -10.78
C GLU A 529 -6.75 13.17 -11.18
N LEU A 530 -6.15 11.97 -11.16
CA LEU A 530 -6.70 10.73 -11.71
C LEU A 530 -6.76 9.61 -10.65
N ILE A 531 -7.30 9.90 -9.46
CA ILE A 531 -7.27 9.01 -8.27
C ILE A 531 -7.65 7.56 -8.60
N GLY A 532 -8.70 7.33 -9.39
CA GLY A 532 -9.18 5.98 -9.74
C GLY A 532 -8.49 5.30 -10.93
N GLU A 533 -7.71 6.03 -11.74
CA GLU A 533 -7.02 5.53 -12.95
C GLU A 533 -5.49 5.60 -12.85
N ALA A 534 -4.96 6.21 -11.79
CA ALA A 534 -3.53 6.43 -11.62
C ALA A 534 -2.73 5.13 -11.76
N ARG A 535 -3.16 4.06 -11.09
CA ARG A 535 -2.49 2.76 -11.09
C ARG A 535 -2.35 2.15 -12.48
N VAL A 536 -3.44 2.11 -13.25
CA VAL A 536 -3.42 1.51 -14.60
C VAL A 536 -2.54 2.31 -15.56
N ARG A 537 -2.43 3.63 -15.32
CA ARG A 537 -1.57 4.56 -16.07
C ARG A 537 -0.13 4.61 -15.54
N GLY A 538 0.19 3.90 -14.46
CA GLY A 538 1.52 3.90 -13.82
C GLY A 538 1.85 5.17 -13.02
N TYR A 539 0.86 5.99 -12.68
CA TYR A 539 1.01 7.16 -11.81
C TYR A 539 0.87 6.78 -10.33
N THR A 540 1.58 7.50 -9.46
CA THR A 540 1.55 7.30 -8.01
C THR A 540 1.80 8.61 -7.27
N ASN A 541 1.16 8.76 -6.11
CA ASN A 541 1.34 9.91 -5.22
C ASN A 541 2.60 9.82 -4.35
N LYS A 542 3.28 8.66 -4.38
CA LYS A 542 4.46 8.38 -3.59
C LYS A 542 5.72 8.78 -4.36
N SER A 543 6.69 9.34 -3.65
CA SER A 543 8.02 9.53 -4.23
C SER A 543 8.63 8.16 -4.60
N PRO A 544 9.58 8.08 -5.56
CA PRO A 544 10.21 6.81 -5.91
C PRO A 544 10.76 6.05 -4.69
N ASP A 545 11.34 6.82 -3.76
CA ASP A 545 11.83 6.36 -2.48
C ASP A 545 10.74 5.76 -1.56
N GLU A 546 9.48 6.20 -1.67
CA GLU A 546 8.36 5.71 -0.87
C GLU A 546 7.72 4.47 -1.51
N ILE A 547 7.56 4.45 -2.84
CA ILE A 547 7.07 3.26 -3.58
C ILE A 547 7.95 2.04 -3.26
N GLU A 548 9.26 2.26 -3.21
CA GLU A 548 10.23 1.19 -2.92
C GLU A 548 10.13 0.66 -1.48
N LEU A 549 9.74 1.49 -0.51
CA LEU A 549 9.52 1.04 0.88
C LEU A 549 8.42 -0.01 1.00
N GLU A 550 7.46 0.06 0.11
CA GLU A 550 6.26 -0.76 0.11
C GLU A 550 6.44 -2.01 -0.74
N ARG A 551 7.24 -1.93 -1.80
CA ARG A 551 7.72 -3.11 -2.52
C ARG A 551 8.53 -4.06 -1.62
N ASP A 552 9.31 -3.53 -0.68
CA ASP A 552 10.02 -4.32 0.33
C ASP A 552 9.09 -4.86 1.45
N ALA A 553 7.78 -4.57 1.41
CA ALA A 553 6.80 -4.92 2.44
C ALA A 553 5.74 -5.91 1.93
N ASP A 554 6.18 -7.12 1.52
CA ASP A 554 5.37 -8.20 0.92
C ASP A 554 4.60 -7.75 -0.33
N GLU A 555 5.03 -8.24 -1.49
CA GLU A 555 4.34 -8.13 -2.80
C GLU A 555 3.08 -9.02 -2.85
N GLY A 556 2.26 -9.02 -1.80
CA GLY A 556 0.86 -9.43 -1.92
C GLY A 556 0.10 -8.42 -2.78
N ASP A 557 -1.14 -8.70 -3.17
CA ASP A 557 -2.07 -7.79 -3.86
C ASP A 557 -2.39 -6.48 -3.06
N ASP A 558 -1.44 -5.93 -2.30
CA ASP A 558 -1.60 -4.97 -1.21
C ASP A 558 -1.64 -3.51 -1.65
N ASP A 559 -1.45 -3.25 -2.94
CA ASP A 559 -1.64 -1.92 -3.54
C ASP A 559 -3.13 -1.48 -3.58
N ASP A 560 -4.08 -2.37 -3.22
CA ASP A 560 -5.52 -2.04 -3.14
C ASP A 560 -5.88 -1.20 -1.89
N GLU A 561 -4.92 -0.89 -1.02
CA GLU A 561 -5.10 -0.07 0.18
C GLU A 561 -4.74 1.41 -0.01
N GLU A 562 -4.22 1.82 -1.17
CA GLU A 562 -3.67 3.17 -1.41
C GLU A 562 -4.69 4.34 -1.53
N GLY A 563 -5.93 4.14 -1.11
CA GLY A 563 -7.03 5.11 -1.32
C GLY A 563 -7.43 6.00 -0.15
N PHE A 564 -6.76 5.97 1.01
CA PHE A 564 -7.37 6.52 2.23
C PHE A 564 -6.66 7.70 2.89
N GLN A 565 -7.27 8.86 2.75
CA GLN A 565 -7.10 9.99 3.67
C GLN A 565 -8.43 10.22 4.40
N ALA A 566 -8.35 10.22 5.74
CA ALA A 566 -9.50 10.45 6.61
C ALA A 566 -10.01 11.89 6.43
N THR A 567 -11.00 12.09 5.56
CA THR A 567 -11.57 13.42 5.33
C THR A 567 -12.59 13.76 6.42
N SER A 568 -12.11 14.22 7.57
CA SER A 568 -12.71 15.42 8.14
C SER A 568 -12.59 16.54 7.08
N ARG A 569 -13.59 17.43 6.92
CA ARG A 569 -13.57 18.57 5.97
C ARG A 569 -12.33 19.48 6.18
N ARG A 570 -11.19 19.09 5.60
CA ARG A 570 -9.87 19.71 5.66
C ARG A 570 -9.25 19.72 4.28
N SER A 571 -8.20 20.51 4.08
CA SER A 571 -7.42 20.51 2.84
C SER A 571 -6.98 19.10 2.46
N THR A 572 -7.09 18.78 1.19
CA THR A 572 -6.57 17.55 0.60
C THR A 572 -5.03 17.64 0.59
N PRO A 573 -4.34 16.68 1.21
CA PRO A 573 -2.89 16.59 1.20
C PRO A 573 -2.27 16.86 -0.16
N TRP A 574 -1.17 17.60 -0.14
CA TRP A 574 -0.29 17.80 -1.29
C TRP A 574 -0.84 18.67 -2.44
N TRP A 575 -2.08 19.18 -2.35
CA TRP A 575 -2.57 20.23 -3.26
C TRP A 575 -1.92 21.59 -2.99
N PRO A 576 -1.63 22.40 -4.01
CA PRO A 576 -1.05 23.74 -3.82
C PRO A 576 -2.04 24.68 -3.09
N ASP A 577 -1.51 25.74 -2.49
CA ASP A 577 -2.33 26.86 -2.07
C ASP A 577 -2.64 27.75 -3.28
N TYR A 578 -3.90 27.83 -3.68
CA TYR A 578 -4.34 28.60 -4.84
C TYR A 578 -4.27 30.12 -4.65
N ILE A 579 -4.23 30.59 -3.40
CA ILE A 579 -4.18 32.02 -3.09
C ILE A 579 -2.74 32.51 -3.20
N SER A 580 -1.83 31.91 -2.43
CA SER A 580 -0.41 32.27 -2.48
C SER A 580 0.30 31.72 -3.72
N GLY A 581 -0.21 30.64 -4.32
CA GLY A 581 0.48 29.85 -5.35
C GLY A 581 1.56 28.92 -4.82
N CYS A 582 1.71 28.79 -3.50
CA CYS A 582 2.76 27.98 -2.88
C CYS A 582 2.44 26.47 -2.97
N PRO A 583 3.32 25.64 -3.53
CA PRO A 583 3.15 24.19 -3.54
C PRO A 583 3.29 23.57 -2.14
N SER A 584 2.75 22.36 -1.97
CA SER A 584 2.74 21.69 -0.66
C SER A 584 3.98 20.87 -0.34
N SER A 585 4.60 20.21 -1.33
CA SER A 585 5.85 19.46 -1.12
C SER A 585 7.07 20.37 -1.24
N LEU A 586 8.19 19.93 -0.67
CA LEU A 586 9.46 20.66 -0.75
C LEU A 586 9.95 20.70 -2.21
N GLU A 587 9.91 19.55 -2.86
CA GLU A 587 10.33 19.33 -4.25
C GLU A 587 9.52 20.21 -5.20
N GLU A 588 8.18 20.26 -5.06
CA GLU A 588 7.36 21.14 -5.92
C GLU A 588 7.63 22.62 -5.68
N THR A 589 7.90 23.02 -4.43
CA THR A 589 8.29 24.41 -4.17
C THR A 589 9.61 24.72 -4.85
N ILE A 590 10.59 23.81 -4.76
CA ILE A 590 11.90 23.96 -5.39
C ILE A 590 11.74 24.13 -6.89
N LEU A 591 10.97 23.26 -7.55
CA LEU A 591 10.69 23.39 -9.00
C LEU A 591 10.06 24.74 -9.33
N GLY A 592 8.99 25.14 -8.62
CA GLY A 592 8.32 26.42 -8.87
C GLY A 592 9.21 27.66 -8.67
N LEU A 593 10.20 27.59 -7.78
CA LEU A 593 11.20 28.65 -7.63
C LEU A 593 12.22 28.62 -8.78
N LEU A 594 12.70 27.44 -9.18
CA LEU A 594 13.60 27.30 -10.33
C LEU A 594 12.95 27.78 -11.62
N ASP A 595 11.68 27.48 -11.84
CA ASP A 595 10.93 27.92 -13.03
C ASP A 595 10.83 29.45 -13.16
N ALA A 596 10.76 30.14 -12.02
CA ALA A 596 10.73 31.60 -11.96
C ALA A 596 12.11 32.24 -12.12
N GLY A 597 13.18 31.42 -12.19
CA GLY A 597 14.56 31.86 -12.31
C GLY A 597 15.24 32.20 -10.98
N PHE A 598 14.74 31.68 -9.85
CA PHE A 598 15.52 31.67 -8.61
C PHE A 598 16.60 30.59 -8.68
N THR A 599 17.72 30.82 -8.01
CA THR A 599 18.82 29.86 -7.90
C THR A 599 19.18 29.61 -6.43
N PRO A 600 19.77 28.46 -6.07
CA PRO A 600 20.22 28.19 -4.71
C PRO A 600 21.23 29.24 -4.20
N GLN A 601 21.98 29.88 -5.10
CA GLN A 601 22.94 30.93 -4.75
C GLN A 601 22.25 32.23 -4.31
N ASN A 602 21.17 32.64 -4.99
CA ASN A 602 20.52 33.93 -4.76
C ASN A 602 19.27 33.87 -3.86
N CYS A 603 18.67 32.69 -3.68
CA CYS A 603 17.41 32.55 -2.96
C CYS A 603 17.57 31.71 -1.68
N PRO A 604 17.58 32.33 -0.48
CA PRO A 604 17.74 31.61 0.78
C PRO A 604 16.64 30.58 1.04
N LEU A 605 15.42 30.80 0.52
CA LEU A 605 14.32 29.84 0.64
C LEU A 605 14.56 28.58 -0.20
N LEU A 606 14.92 28.76 -1.46
CA LEU A 606 15.26 27.65 -2.35
C LEU A 606 16.41 26.84 -1.75
N ARG A 607 17.46 27.53 -1.29
CA ARG A 607 18.62 26.93 -0.62
C ARG A 607 18.21 26.13 0.63
N SER A 608 17.43 26.71 1.54
CA SER A 608 16.99 26.01 2.76
C SER A 608 16.11 24.78 2.46
N LYS A 609 15.18 24.87 1.49
CA LYS A 609 14.34 23.73 1.11
C LYS A 609 15.17 22.65 0.41
N LEU A 610 16.08 23.02 -0.48
CA LEU A 610 16.98 22.10 -1.16
C LEU A 610 17.88 21.37 -0.15
N GLU A 611 18.43 22.09 0.84
CA GLU A 611 19.24 21.49 1.90
C GLU A 611 18.44 20.44 2.69
N GLN A 612 17.16 20.75 2.99
CA GLN A 612 16.28 19.81 3.66
C GLN A 612 16.04 18.55 2.79
N VAL A 613 15.81 18.71 1.49
CA VAL A 613 15.65 17.58 0.56
C VAL A 613 16.93 16.76 0.48
N VAL A 614 18.09 17.37 0.23
CA VAL A 614 19.39 16.69 0.14
C VAL A 614 19.68 15.91 1.43
N ASN A 615 19.57 16.55 2.60
CA ASN A 615 19.79 15.91 3.89
C ASN A 615 18.82 14.74 4.14
N THR A 616 17.55 14.90 3.73
CA THR A 616 16.55 13.83 3.87
C THR A 616 16.89 12.64 2.96
N LYS A 617 17.31 12.91 1.72
CA LYS A 617 17.67 11.87 0.75
C LYS A 617 18.96 11.14 1.13
N ILE A 618 19.97 11.86 1.65
CA ILE A 618 21.19 11.24 2.20
C ILE A 618 20.83 10.28 3.33
N ARG A 619 20.09 10.76 4.35
CA ARG A 619 19.68 9.92 5.48
C ARG A 619 18.85 8.73 5.03
N ASN A 620 17.84 8.96 4.19
CA ASN A 620 16.96 7.89 3.71
C ASN A 620 17.72 6.81 2.96
N ARG A 621 18.63 7.18 2.04
CA ARG A 621 19.42 6.19 1.29
C ARG A 621 20.44 5.47 2.15
N MET A 622 21.16 6.17 3.03
CA MET A 622 22.20 5.56 3.87
C MET A 622 21.63 4.71 5.01
N GLN A 623 20.62 5.21 5.73
CA GLN A 623 20.05 4.51 6.87
C GLN A 623 19.21 3.29 6.48
N LYS A 624 18.64 3.30 5.26
CA LYS A 624 17.88 2.17 4.70
C LYS A 624 18.72 1.32 3.73
N LEU A 625 20.01 1.64 3.57
CA LEU A 625 20.96 0.95 2.68
C LEU A 625 20.42 0.74 1.25
N ARG A 626 19.89 1.81 0.67
CA ARG A 626 19.32 1.79 -0.67
C ARG A 626 20.40 1.93 -1.72
N ILE A 627 20.57 0.87 -2.49
CA ILE A 627 21.55 0.82 -3.57
C ILE A 627 20.79 0.72 -4.89
N GLU A 628 20.91 1.77 -5.69
CA GLU A 628 20.45 1.77 -7.08
C GLU A 628 21.57 1.23 -7.97
N VAL A 629 21.25 0.30 -8.85
CA VAL A 629 22.20 -0.34 -9.76
C VAL A 629 21.94 0.14 -11.18
N ASP A 630 22.89 0.85 -11.77
CA ASP A 630 22.78 1.43 -13.12
C ASP A 630 22.48 0.37 -14.21
N GLN A 631 23.25 -0.72 -14.19
CA GLN A 631 23.11 -1.87 -15.10
C GLN A 631 22.05 -2.86 -14.58
N SER A 632 20.81 -2.38 -14.41
CA SER A 632 19.70 -3.21 -13.95
C SER A 632 18.33 -2.75 -14.46
N CYS A 633 17.36 -3.65 -14.38
CA CYS A 633 15.96 -3.33 -14.61
C CYS A 633 15.00 -4.15 -13.74
N VAL A 634 13.76 -3.67 -13.65
CA VAL A 634 12.61 -4.42 -13.11
C VAL A 634 11.47 -4.33 -14.12
N ALA A 635 10.91 -5.47 -14.50
CA ALA A 635 9.76 -5.59 -15.40
C ALA A 635 8.91 -6.81 -15.05
N PHE A 636 7.71 -6.91 -15.64
CA PHE A 636 6.94 -8.16 -15.56
C PHE A 636 7.68 -9.28 -16.25
N VAL A 637 7.57 -10.48 -15.68
CA VAL A 637 8.07 -11.70 -16.30
C VAL A 637 6.94 -12.37 -17.10
N VAL A 638 7.27 -12.87 -18.30
CA VAL A 638 6.33 -13.58 -19.19
C VAL A 638 7.00 -14.84 -19.74
N PRO A 639 6.24 -15.92 -20.01
CA PRO A 639 6.81 -17.10 -20.66
C PRO A 639 7.08 -16.81 -22.13
N ASP A 640 8.07 -17.49 -22.69
CA ASP A 640 8.36 -17.48 -24.12
C ASP A 640 7.18 -18.07 -24.93
N PRO A 641 6.47 -17.25 -25.72
CA PRO A 641 5.32 -17.72 -26.47
C PRO A 641 5.67 -18.60 -27.67
N PHE A 642 6.94 -18.64 -28.10
CA PHE A 642 7.40 -19.44 -29.25
C PHE A 642 8.21 -20.67 -28.85
N GLY A 643 8.69 -20.72 -27.60
CA GLY A 643 9.51 -21.83 -27.09
C GLY A 643 10.89 -21.94 -27.73
N ILE A 644 11.47 -20.81 -28.14
CA ILE A 644 12.76 -20.70 -28.82
C ILE A 644 13.94 -20.45 -27.87
N LEU A 645 13.69 -19.94 -26.66
CA LEU A 645 14.73 -19.74 -25.64
C LEU A 645 15.16 -21.09 -25.04
N GLY A 646 16.47 -21.32 -24.91
CA GLY A 646 17.04 -22.45 -24.17
C GLY A 646 16.72 -22.42 -22.66
N PRO A 647 16.90 -23.54 -21.91
CA PRO A 647 16.43 -23.68 -20.52
C PRO A 647 16.88 -22.61 -19.51
N ASP A 648 18.07 -22.02 -19.70
CA ASP A 648 18.63 -20.96 -18.86
C ASP A 648 18.79 -19.63 -19.63
N GLU A 649 18.00 -19.45 -20.70
CA GLU A 649 17.99 -18.25 -21.52
C GLU A 649 16.77 -17.38 -21.22
N ILE A 650 17.01 -16.06 -21.21
CA ILE A 650 15.97 -15.04 -21.11
C ILE A 650 16.17 -13.96 -22.18
N GLN A 651 15.13 -13.20 -22.50
CA GLN A 651 15.25 -11.99 -23.31
C GLN A 651 14.83 -10.76 -22.52
N ILE A 652 15.63 -9.70 -22.64
CA ILE A 652 15.39 -8.40 -22.01
C ILE A 652 15.44 -7.33 -23.09
N LYS A 653 14.29 -6.71 -23.36
CA LYS A 653 14.19 -5.61 -24.32
C LYS A 653 13.30 -4.49 -23.78
N SER A 654 13.74 -3.24 -23.86
CA SER A 654 12.94 -2.07 -23.55
C SER A 654 12.36 -1.45 -24.81
N SER A 655 11.23 -0.75 -24.67
CA SER A 655 10.64 0.04 -25.75
C SER A 655 11.47 1.30 -26.10
N ARG A 656 12.52 1.58 -25.34
CA ARG A 656 13.40 2.75 -25.49
C ARG A 656 14.86 2.35 -25.30
N ARG A 657 15.77 3.13 -25.88
CA ARG A 657 17.22 2.99 -25.61
C ARG A 657 17.57 3.66 -24.27
N ASN A 658 17.26 2.98 -23.17
CA ASN A 658 17.43 3.49 -21.81
C ASN A 658 18.20 2.52 -20.88
N LEU A 659 18.59 1.34 -21.35
CA LEU A 659 19.34 0.37 -20.57
C LEU A 659 20.82 0.68 -20.69
N LYS A 660 21.48 0.93 -19.55
CA LYS A 660 22.90 1.27 -19.54
C LYS A 660 23.75 0.00 -19.56
N THR A 661 24.69 -0.11 -20.49
CA THR A 661 25.64 -1.23 -20.58
C THR A 661 26.84 -1.03 -19.65
N ASN A 662 27.71 -2.04 -19.51
CA ASN A 662 28.90 -1.96 -18.65
C ASN A 662 29.95 -0.95 -19.15
N ASP A 663 29.96 -0.62 -20.44
CA ASP A 663 30.79 0.43 -21.06
C ASP A 663 30.15 1.84 -20.97
N GLY A 664 28.94 1.94 -20.41
CA GLY A 664 28.23 3.20 -20.19
C GLY A 664 27.35 3.66 -21.36
N LEU A 665 27.29 2.91 -22.46
CA LEU A 665 26.39 3.20 -23.58
C LEU A 665 24.92 2.87 -23.23
N LEU A 666 23.99 3.46 -23.98
CA LEU A 666 22.57 3.15 -23.88
C LEU A 666 22.14 2.18 -24.99
N THR A 667 21.43 1.14 -24.61
CA THR A 667 20.83 0.12 -25.48
C THR A 667 19.36 -0.07 -25.11
N ASP A 668 18.60 -0.67 -26.01
CA ASP A 668 17.26 -1.18 -25.77
C ASP A 668 17.27 -2.71 -25.51
N VAL A 669 18.38 -3.41 -25.76
CA VAL A 669 18.51 -4.88 -25.60
C VAL A 669 19.74 -5.22 -24.76
N ILE A 670 19.61 -6.20 -23.86
CA ILE A 670 20.71 -6.75 -23.06
C ILE A 670 21.00 -8.19 -23.50
N THR A 671 22.28 -8.50 -23.69
CA THR A 671 22.79 -9.84 -23.97
C THR A 671 23.96 -10.20 -23.04
N GLY A 672 24.23 -11.49 -22.87
CA GLY A 672 25.29 -12.00 -21.99
C GLY A 672 24.79 -12.46 -20.62
N GLU A 673 25.70 -12.81 -19.71
CA GLU A 673 25.34 -13.31 -18.38
C GLU A 673 24.66 -12.23 -17.53
N VAL A 674 23.56 -12.60 -16.88
CA VAL A 674 22.79 -11.72 -15.98
C VAL A 674 22.37 -12.47 -14.71
N LEU A 675 22.08 -11.71 -13.65
CA LEU A 675 21.51 -12.22 -12.41
C LEU A 675 20.04 -11.81 -12.31
N ILE A 676 19.17 -12.75 -11.99
CA ILE A 676 17.73 -12.56 -11.85
C ILE A 676 17.27 -12.99 -10.45
N THR A 677 16.37 -12.22 -9.85
CA THR A 677 15.77 -12.51 -8.53
C THR A 677 14.37 -11.91 -8.40
N ARG A 678 13.59 -12.46 -7.48
CA ARG A 678 12.29 -11.93 -7.05
C ARG A 678 12.32 -11.64 -5.55
N SER A 679 11.40 -10.79 -5.09
CA SER A 679 11.14 -10.56 -3.66
C SER A 679 9.93 -11.40 -3.21
N PRO A 680 9.92 -11.98 -2.01
CA PRO A 680 11.02 -12.04 -1.03
C PRO A 680 12.17 -12.99 -1.50
N CYS A 681 13.38 -12.76 -1.00
CA CYS A 681 14.58 -13.55 -1.31
C CYS A 681 15.12 -14.21 -0.03
N LYS A 682 14.74 -15.46 0.23
CA LYS A 682 14.98 -16.16 1.50
C LYS A 682 15.89 -17.37 1.38
N LEU A 683 15.90 -18.04 0.23
CA LEU A 683 16.70 -19.23 0.00
C LEU A 683 17.99 -18.90 -0.76
N PRO A 684 19.09 -19.66 -0.54
CA PRO A 684 20.32 -19.57 -1.34
C PRO A 684 20.10 -19.56 -2.86
N THR A 685 19.06 -20.24 -3.34
CA THR A 685 18.74 -20.41 -4.76
C THR A 685 17.85 -19.31 -5.36
N ASP A 686 17.36 -18.37 -4.55
CA ASP A 686 16.39 -17.34 -4.98
C ASP A 686 17.00 -16.29 -5.93
N VAL A 687 18.33 -16.27 -6.09
CA VAL A 687 19.03 -15.57 -7.16
C VAL A 687 19.61 -16.61 -8.12
N ARG A 688 19.39 -16.42 -9.42
CA ARG A 688 19.96 -17.28 -10.47
C ARG A 688 20.79 -16.48 -11.44
N LYS A 689 21.91 -17.07 -11.88
CA LYS A 689 22.67 -16.62 -13.05
C LYS A 689 22.10 -17.31 -14.29
N VAL A 690 21.72 -16.51 -15.29
CA VAL A 690 21.12 -16.95 -16.56
C VAL A 690 21.75 -16.19 -17.74
N LEU A 691 21.49 -16.62 -18.98
CA LEU A 691 22.00 -15.98 -20.19
C LEU A 691 20.92 -15.11 -20.83
N ALA A 692 21.17 -13.81 -20.98
CA ALA A 692 20.35 -12.94 -21.79
C ALA A 692 20.72 -13.07 -23.28
N VAL A 693 19.73 -13.34 -24.12
CA VAL A 693 19.87 -13.51 -25.58
C VAL A 693 18.88 -12.62 -26.31
N GLU A 694 19.10 -12.44 -27.62
CA GLU A 694 18.17 -11.73 -28.51
C GLU A 694 17.70 -12.67 -29.62
N HIS A 695 16.39 -12.83 -29.74
CA HIS A 695 15.75 -13.52 -30.86
C HIS A 695 14.80 -12.57 -31.60
N SER A 696 14.90 -12.57 -32.93
CA SER A 696 14.09 -11.72 -33.81
C SER A 696 12.58 -11.95 -33.64
N GLN A 697 12.15 -13.19 -33.38
CA GLN A 697 10.73 -13.52 -33.16
C GLN A 697 10.16 -12.88 -31.89
N LEU A 698 11.00 -12.63 -30.88
CA LEU A 698 10.62 -11.98 -29.63
C LEU A 698 10.85 -10.47 -29.66
N ALA A 699 11.36 -9.90 -30.77
CA ALA A 699 11.80 -8.50 -30.83
C ALA A 699 10.67 -7.48 -30.58
N HIS A 700 9.42 -7.87 -30.82
CA HIS A 700 8.24 -7.04 -30.56
C HIS A 700 7.84 -7.03 -29.07
N LEU A 701 8.32 -8.00 -28.26
CA LEU A 701 8.07 -8.08 -26.83
C LEU A 701 9.02 -7.16 -26.06
N VAL A 702 8.57 -5.92 -25.88
CA VAL A 702 9.28 -4.86 -25.17
C VAL A 702 8.68 -4.62 -23.78
N ASP A 703 9.50 -4.11 -22.85
CA ASP A 703 9.12 -3.76 -21.48
C ASP A 703 8.59 -4.93 -20.62
N VAL A 704 9.04 -6.14 -20.96
CA VAL A 704 8.86 -7.40 -20.23
C VAL A 704 10.18 -8.18 -20.21
N ILE A 705 10.28 -9.17 -19.33
CA ILE A 705 11.39 -10.15 -19.32
C ILE A 705 10.80 -11.49 -19.76
N VAL A 706 11.27 -12.00 -20.90
CA VAL A 706 10.78 -13.25 -21.47
C VAL A 706 11.63 -14.40 -20.92
N CYS A 707 11.00 -15.38 -20.29
CA CYS A 707 11.67 -16.55 -19.74
C CYS A 707 11.37 -17.81 -20.55
N SER A 708 12.36 -18.69 -20.65
CA SER A 708 12.20 -19.96 -21.33
C SER A 708 11.08 -20.82 -20.74
N ILE A 709 10.38 -21.51 -21.64
CA ILE A 709 9.48 -22.62 -21.32
C ILE A 709 10.15 -23.99 -21.51
N GLN A 710 11.46 -24.00 -21.77
CA GLN A 710 12.29 -25.20 -21.86
C GLN A 710 12.90 -25.53 -20.49
N GLY A 711 13.41 -26.76 -20.34
CA GLY A 711 13.96 -27.25 -19.07
C GLY A 711 13.01 -28.14 -18.26
N LEU A 712 13.48 -28.57 -17.09
CA LEU A 712 12.75 -29.46 -16.17
C LEU A 712 11.92 -28.70 -15.13
N ARG A 713 12.26 -27.42 -14.88
CA ARG A 713 11.64 -26.57 -13.88
C ARG A 713 11.58 -25.13 -14.39
N ARG A 714 10.43 -24.48 -14.26
CA ARG A 714 10.26 -23.06 -14.59
C ARG A 714 11.24 -22.19 -13.81
N LEU A 715 11.82 -21.18 -14.47
CA LEU A 715 12.81 -20.29 -13.85
C LEU A 715 12.28 -19.64 -12.56
N LEU A 716 11.03 -19.19 -12.55
CA LEU A 716 10.43 -18.55 -11.37
C LEU A 716 10.22 -19.48 -10.19
N ASP A 717 10.14 -20.80 -10.40
CA ASP A 717 10.04 -21.74 -9.28
C ASP A 717 11.31 -21.68 -8.41
N TRP A 718 12.45 -21.28 -8.98
CA TRP A 718 13.68 -21.04 -8.23
C TRP A 718 13.66 -19.71 -7.46
N LEU A 719 12.88 -18.73 -7.92
CA LEU A 719 12.86 -17.36 -7.41
C LEU A 719 11.73 -17.19 -6.39
N ALA A 720 11.86 -17.86 -5.25
CA ALA A 720 10.84 -17.94 -4.21
C ALA A 720 9.47 -18.50 -4.66
N GLY A 721 9.43 -19.34 -5.69
CA GLY A 721 8.20 -19.99 -6.17
C GLY A 721 7.25 -19.06 -6.93
N GLY A 722 7.78 -18.19 -7.79
CA GLY A 722 6.97 -17.24 -8.57
C GLY A 722 6.25 -17.83 -9.77
N ASP A 723 5.37 -17.05 -10.37
CA ASP A 723 4.57 -17.40 -11.54
C ASP A 723 4.54 -16.26 -12.58
N TYR A 724 3.68 -16.37 -13.60
CA TYR A 724 3.49 -15.34 -14.63
C TYR A 724 2.14 -14.61 -14.49
N ASP A 725 1.55 -14.55 -13.30
CA ASP A 725 0.23 -13.92 -13.05
C ASP A 725 0.28 -12.40 -12.78
N GLY A 726 1.51 -11.87 -12.77
CA GLY A 726 1.83 -10.47 -12.51
C GLY A 726 3.15 -10.25 -11.78
N ASP A 727 3.97 -11.28 -11.60
CA ASP A 727 5.26 -11.16 -10.94
C ASP A 727 6.22 -10.25 -11.71
N LYS A 728 7.04 -9.55 -10.95
CA LYS A 728 8.15 -8.76 -11.46
C LYS A 728 9.45 -9.29 -10.91
N VAL A 729 10.49 -9.20 -11.72
CA VAL A 729 11.82 -9.67 -11.34
C VAL A 729 12.82 -8.52 -11.47
N PHE A 730 13.78 -8.48 -10.55
CA PHE A 730 14.97 -7.64 -10.68
C PHE A 730 16.02 -8.39 -11.47
N VAL A 731 16.55 -7.75 -12.51
CA VAL A 731 17.66 -8.29 -13.31
C VAL A 731 18.82 -7.31 -13.33
N THR A 732 20.04 -7.80 -13.14
CA THR A 732 21.26 -7.00 -13.31
C THR A 732 22.30 -7.71 -14.15
N TRP A 733 22.95 -6.94 -15.02
CA TRP A 733 24.09 -7.35 -15.86
C TRP A 733 25.37 -6.63 -15.45
N LEU A 734 25.41 -6.07 -14.23
CA LEU A 734 26.59 -5.41 -13.70
C LEU A 734 27.73 -6.42 -13.51
N ALA A 735 28.81 -6.28 -14.29
CA ALA A 735 29.92 -7.23 -14.30
C ALA A 735 30.51 -7.50 -12.90
N ALA A 736 30.59 -6.49 -12.04
CA ALA A 736 31.11 -6.62 -10.67
C ALA A 736 30.29 -7.57 -9.78
N LEU A 737 28.98 -7.73 -10.06
CA LEU A 737 28.12 -8.67 -9.35
C LEU A 737 28.09 -10.01 -10.09
N VAL A 738 27.86 -9.98 -11.41
CA VAL A 738 27.67 -11.19 -12.23
C VAL A 738 28.91 -12.09 -12.20
N LEU A 739 30.10 -11.54 -12.43
CA LEU A 739 31.32 -12.34 -12.54
C LEU A 739 31.71 -13.05 -11.23
N ALA A 740 31.40 -12.44 -10.08
CA ALA A 740 31.74 -12.99 -8.76
C ALA A 740 30.70 -13.98 -8.24
N PHE A 741 29.44 -13.87 -8.67
CA PHE A 741 28.33 -14.69 -8.19
C PHE A 741 28.43 -16.15 -8.64
N ARG A 742 28.07 -17.07 -7.74
CA ARG A 742 27.97 -18.52 -7.99
C ARG A 742 26.59 -19.02 -7.59
N ASN A 743 25.94 -19.78 -8.47
CA ASN A 743 24.67 -20.42 -8.14
C ASN A 743 24.86 -21.34 -6.91
N ALA A 744 23.92 -21.25 -5.97
CA ALA A 744 23.88 -22.14 -4.82
C ALA A 744 23.55 -23.59 -5.22
N ASP A 745 23.81 -24.52 -4.31
CA ASP A 745 23.39 -25.92 -4.46
C ASP A 745 21.87 -26.01 -4.54
N GLU A 746 21.37 -26.64 -5.61
CA GLU A 746 19.96 -26.72 -5.95
C GLU A 746 19.13 -27.46 -4.90
N LYS A 747 19.76 -28.30 -4.05
CA LYS A 747 19.08 -28.97 -2.93
C LYS A 747 18.38 -28.00 -1.97
N HIS A 748 18.85 -26.74 -1.88
CA HIS A 748 18.26 -25.74 -1.02
C HIS A 748 16.89 -25.25 -1.49
N ALA A 749 16.59 -25.41 -2.79
CA ALA A 749 15.30 -25.04 -3.37
C ALA A 749 14.19 -26.03 -3.04
N SER A 750 14.53 -27.24 -2.56
CA SER A 750 13.56 -28.26 -2.18
C SER A 750 13.25 -28.19 -0.70
N GLU A 751 11.98 -28.45 -0.36
CA GLU A 751 11.55 -28.50 1.04
C GLU A 751 12.31 -29.61 1.80
N PRO A 752 12.79 -29.36 3.03
CA PRO A 752 13.44 -30.38 3.83
C PRO A 752 12.51 -31.56 4.15
N GLN A 753 13.09 -32.74 4.39
CA GLN A 753 12.32 -33.91 4.82
C GLN A 753 11.56 -33.64 6.14
N GLY A 754 10.31 -34.09 6.22
CA GLY A 754 9.46 -33.92 7.42
C GLY A 754 8.94 -32.49 7.62
N PHE A 755 9.16 -31.58 6.65
CA PHE A 755 8.71 -30.18 6.72
C PHE A 755 7.20 -30.04 6.98
N ASP A 756 6.38 -30.92 6.42
CA ASP A 756 4.92 -30.96 6.64
C ASP A 756 4.50 -31.17 8.09
N GLN A 757 5.34 -31.81 8.91
CA GLN A 757 5.01 -32.07 10.31
C GLN A 757 4.87 -30.79 11.14
N ALA A 758 5.45 -29.67 10.67
CA ALA A 758 5.34 -28.34 11.27
C ALA A 758 3.97 -27.67 11.07
N PHE A 759 3.14 -28.20 10.16
CA PHE A 759 1.89 -27.58 9.76
C PHE A 759 0.69 -28.50 10.00
N GLU A 760 -0.46 -27.88 10.26
CA GLU A 760 -1.78 -28.49 10.17
C GLU A 760 -2.41 -28.08 8.83
N ARG A 761 -3.08 -29.00 8.13
CA ARG A 761 -3.79 -28.69 6.89
C ARG A 761 -5.29 -28.73 7.13
N ARG A 762 -5.98 -27.62 6.86
CA ARG A 762 -7.43 -27.62 6.70
C ARG A 762 -7.77 -28.18 5.34
N THR A 763 -8.55 -29.25 5.31
CA THR A 763 -8.87 -30.01 4.10
C THR A 763 -10.35 -29.97 3.71
N GLU A 764 -11.17 -29.15 4.40
CA GLU A 764 -12.59 -29.03 4.05
C GLU A 764 -12.75 -28.49 2.61
N THR A 765 -13.36 -29.31 1.76
CA THR A 765 -13.72 -28.95 0.38
C THR A 765 -15.07 -28.23 0.35
N VAL A 766 -15.34 -27.50 -0.74
CA VAL A 766 -16.64 -26.89 -0.97
C VAL A 766 -17.76 -27.94 -0.98
N GLU A 767 -17.52 -29.11 -1.57
CA GLU A 767 -18.49 -30.22 -1.56
C GLU A 767 -18.83 -30.71 -0.14
N ALA A 768 -17.82 -30.88 0.71
CA ALA A 768 -18.01 -31.27 2.11
C ALA A 768 -18.78 -30.18 2.87
N PHE A 769 -18.41 -28.91 2.67
CA PHE A 769 -19.10 -27.76 3.24
C PHE A 769 -20.57 -27.69 2.83
N LEU A 770 -20.89 -27.88 1.55
CA LEU A 770 -22.27 -27.88 1.05
C LEU A 770 -23.10 -29.02 1.67
N SER A 771 -22.52 -30.22 1.73
CA SER A 771 -23.17 -31.41 2.30
C SER A 771 -23.50 -31.24 3.80
N GLU A 772 -22.61 -30.59 4.55
CA GLU A 772 -22.84 -30.30 5.96
C GLU A 772 -23.78 -29.10 6.16
N SER A 773 -23.60 -28.05 5.37
CA SER A 773 -24.41 -26.84 5.42
C SER A 773 -25.86 -27.09 5.09
N ALA A 774 -26.18 -28.02 4.19
CA ALA A 774 -27.55 -28.42 3.87
C ALA A 774 -28.37 -28.89 5.09
N LYS A 775 -27.70 -29.32 6.17
CA LYS A 775 -28.34 -29.73 7.44
C LYS A 775 -28.66 -28.56 8.37
N ARG A 776 -28.08 -27.38 8.10
CA ARG A 776 -28.23 -26.15 8.89
C ARG A 776 -29.40 -25.33 8.33
N ASN A 777 -29.98 -24.45 9.15
CA ASN A 777 -30.92 -23.46 8.62
C ASN A 777 -30.19 -22.41 7.76
N PRO A 778 -30.88 -21.67 6.87
CA PRO A 778 -30.23 -20.72 5.95
C PRO A 778 -29.37 -19.64 6.64
N ARG A 779 -29.71 -19.25 7.87
CA ARG A 779 -28.93 -18.25 8.62
C ARG A 779 -27.59 -18.80 9.07
N ASP A 780 -27.59 -20.02 9.62
CA ASP A 780 -26.37 -20.71 10.06
C ASP A 780 -25.46 -21.08 8.88
N GLN A 781 -26.05 -21.40 7.72
CA GLN A 781 -25.31 -21.61 6.47
C GLN A 781 -24.56 -20.35 6.06
N CYS A 782 -25.27 -19.21 6.00
CA CYS A 782 -24.70 -17.90 5.67
C CYS A 782 -23.55 -17.54 6.62
N ARG A 783 -23.74 -17.71 7.93
CA ARG A 783 -22.72 -17.44 8.95
C ARG A 783 -21.48 -18.32 8.82
N ALA A 784 -21.67 -19.61 8.53
CA ALA A 784 -20.58 -20.55 8.31
C ALA A 784 -19.74 -20.14 7.09
N MET A 785 -20.40 -19.76 5.99
CA MET A 785 -19.73 -19.23 4.80
C MET A 785 -18.96 -17.93 5.12
N GLN A 786 -19.56 -16.99 5.84
CA GLN A 786 -18.90 -15.73 6.23
C GLN A 786 -17.66 -15.94 7.11
N THR A 787 -17.61 -17.04 7.88
CA THR A 787 -16.43 -17.39 8.68
C THR A 787 -15.21 -17.68 7.79
N TYR A 788 -15.43 -18.34 6.64
CA TYR A 788 -14.37 -18.53 5.64
C TYR A 788 -13.97 -17.23 4.95
N LEU A 789 -14.94 -16.36 4.62
CA LEU A 789 -14.69 -15.05 4.01
C LEU A 789 -13.90 -14.10 4.93
N LEU A 790 -13.95 -14.30 6.25
CA LEU A 790 -13.16 -13.57 7.25
C LEU A 790 -11.78 -14.20 7.53
N GLY A 791 -11.37 -15.21 6.74
CA GLY A 791 -10.14 -15.97 6.96
C GLY A 791 -8.88 -15.11 7.01
N SER A 792 -8.81 -14.00 6.26
CA SER A 792 -7.64 -13.10 6.23
C SER A 792 -7.39 -12.35 7.54
N LEU A 793 -8.39 -12.27 8.43
CA LEU A 793 -8.23 -11.70 9.77
C LEU A 793 -7.55 -12.67 10.76
N SER A 794 -7.29 -13.91 10.35
CA SER A 794 -6.68 -14.94 11.20
C SER A 794 -5.15 -14.86 11.15
N ASP A 795 -4.52 -14.50 12.27
CA ASP A 795 -3.06 -14.46 12.53
C ASP A 795 -2.20 -13.70 11.48
N PRO A 796 -2.53 -12.44 11.16
CA PRO A 796 -1.83 -11.65 10.13
C PRO A 796 -0.39 -11.28 10.48
N ALA A 797 0.00 -11.34 11.76
CA ALA A 797 1.36 -11.03 12.21
C ALA A 797 2.36 -12.15 11.89
N LEU A 798 1.90 -13.33 11.49
CA LEU A 798 2.72 -14.54 11.46
C LEU A 798 3.82 -14.50 10.39
N ILE A 799 3.51 -14.00 9.18
CA ILE A 799 4.48 -13.86 8.08
C ILE A 799 5.65 -12.97 8.53
N GLY A 800 5.33 -11.79 9.09
CA GLY A 800 6.33 -10.86 9.60
C GLY A 800 7.17 -11.46 10.74
N LYS A 801 6.57 -12.26 11.63
CA LYS A 801 7.30 -12.97 12.70
C LYS A 801 8.31 -13.97 12.11
N TYR A 802 7.88 -14.84 11.19
CA TYR A 802 8.78 -15.81 10.56
C TYR A 802 9.87 -15.16 9.72
N SER A 803 9.55 -14.09 8.99
CA SER A 803 10.57 -13.32 8.23
C SER A 803 11.63 -12.72 9.16
N ASN A 804 11.23 -12.20 10.33
CA ASN A 804 12.19 -11.76 11.35
C ASN A 804 13.02 -12.93 11.92
N MET A 805 12.40 -14.09 12.21
CA MET A 805 13.12 -15.28 12.71
C MET A 805 14.14 -15.80 11.69
N HIS A 806 13.78 -15.83 10.40
CA HIS A 806 14.69 -16.16 9.31
C HIS A 806 15.91 -15.23 9.31
N SER A 807 15.66 -13.93 9.39
CA SER A 807 16.71 -12.92 9.35
C SER A 807 17.63 -12.94 10.59
N VAL A 808 17.11 -13.41 11.72
CA VAL A 808 17.92 -13.69 12.91
C VAL A 808 18.78 -14.95 12.67
N SER A 809 18.20 -16.02 12.12
CA SER A 809 18.92 -17.26 11.83
C SER A 809 20.01 -17.09 10.77
N GLU A 810 19.76 -16.35 9.68
CA GLU A 810 20.79 -16.09 8.66
C GLU A 810 21.99 -15.33 9.24
N TYR A 811 21.74 -14.38 10.15
CA TYR A 811 22.78 -13.61 10.82
C TYR A 811 23.63 -14.50 11.74
N ILE A 812 22.98 -15.33 12.57
CA ILE A 812 23.64 -16.14 13.61
C ILE A 812 24.26 -17.42 13.04
N ASN A 813 23.56 -18.12 12.16
CA ASN A 813 23.92 -19.47 11.69
C ASN A 813 24.52 -19.49 10.28
N GLY A 814 24.34 -18.42 9.50
CA GLY A 814 24.67 -18.39 8.07
C GLY A 814 23.49 -18.76 7.17
N TYR A 815 23.60 -18.38 5.89
CA TYR A 815 22.50 -18.44 4.94
C TYR A 815 22.19 -19.88 4.47
N ALA A 816 23.23 -20.67 4.20
CA ALA A 816 23.09 -22.07 3.76
C ALA A 816 22.84 -23.06 4.91
N HIS A 817 22.75 -22.58 6.15
CA HIS A 817 22.55 -23.45 7.31
C HIS A 817 21.17 -24.14 7.24
N PRO A 818 21.05 -25.46 7.54
CA PRO A 818 19.77 -26.20 7.40
C PRO A 818 18.60 -25.56 8.15
N ARG A 819 18.85 -24.98 9.33
CA ARG A 819 17.82 -24.25 10.11
C ARG A 819 17.35 -22.96 9.41
N THR A 820 18.27 -22.21 8.79
CA THR A 820 17.94 -20.98 8.04
C THR A 820 17.11 -21.34 6.81
N VAL A 821 17.57 -22.33 6.03
CA VAL A 821 16.84 -22.86 4.86
C VAL A 821 15.43 -23.34 5.25
N LYS A 822 15.31 -24.09 6.36
CA LYS A 822 13.99 -24.53 6.88
C LYS A 822 13.08 -23.35 7.22
N LEU A 823 13.60 -22.29 7.85
CA LEU A 823 12.83 -21.08 8.12
C LEU A 823 12.44 -20.35 6.82
N GLY A 824 13.30 -20.33 5.81
CA GLY A 824 13.00 -19.75 4.49
C GLY A 824 11.80 -20.41 3.84
N HIS A 825 11.77 -21.75 3.84
CA HIS A 825 10.60 -22.53 3.40
C HIS A 825 9.36 -22.26 4.27
N LYS A 826 9.50 -22.10 5.60
CA LYS A 826 8.36 -21.73 6.47
C LYS A 826 7.76 -20.37 6.09
N VAL A 827 8.59 -19.38 5.74
CA VAL A 827 8.11 -18.05 5.30
C VAL A 827 7.22 -18.20 4.06
N GLY A 828 7.68 -18.92 3.03
CA GLY A 828 6.90 -19.17 1.81
C GLY A 828 5.58 -19.87 2.09
N ARG A 829 5.58 -20.96 2.88
CA ARG A 829 4.34 -21.68 3.19
C ARG A 829 3.36 -20.91 4.07
N VAL A 830 3.85 -20.05 4.96
CA VAL A 830 2.99 -19.16 5.76
C VAL A 830 2.38 -18.06 4.89
N LEU A 831 3.13 -17.51 3.93
CA LEU A 831 2.63 -16.54 2.95
C LEU A 831 1.41 -17.10 2.19
N ASP A 832 1.50 -18.34 1.72
CA ASP A 832 0.42 -19.03 1.01
C ASP A 832 -0.60 -19.74 1.90
N GLY A 833 -0.43 -19.72 3.22
CA GLY A 833 -1.24 -20.49 4.17
C GLY A 833 -2.74 -20.19 4.07
N HIS A 834 -3.09 -18.91 3.90
CA HIS A 834 -4.48 -18.46 3.80
C HIS A 834 -5.23 -19.02 2.56
N LYS A 835 -4.52 -19.37 1.49
CA LYS A 835 -5.10 -19.97 0.26
C LYS A 835 -4.95 -21.49 0.20
N SER A 836 -3.85 -22.00 0.73
CA SER A 836 -3.48 -23.42 0.66
C SER A 836 -4.13 -24.28 1.76
N GLY A 837 -4.66 -23.63 2.80
CA GLY A 837 -5.24 -24.30 3.98
C GLY A 837 -4.18 -24.77 4.97
N TRP A 838 -2.89 -24.56 4.70
CA TRP A 838 -1.82 -24.82 5.64
C TRP A 838 -1.79 -23.75 6.74
N LYS A 839 -1.66 -24.20 7.98
CA LYS A 839 -1.48 -23.34 9.13
C LYS A 839 -0.37 -23.91 9.99
N ILE A 840 0.48 -23.03 10.53
CA ILE A 840 1.54 -23.50 11.42
C ILE A 840 0.93 -24.07 12.70
N LYS A 841 1.49 -25.18 13.18
CA LYS A 841 1.13 -25.74 14.47
C LYS A 841 1.55 -24.80 15.63
N PRO A 842 0.70 -24.57 16.64
CA PRO A 842 1.04 -23.69 17.77
C PRO A 842 2.31 -24.10 18.53
N GLU A 843 2.55 -25.41 18.63
CA GLU A 843 3.71 -25.97 19.33
C GLU A 843 4.99 -25.70 18.53
N THR A 844 4.92 -25.84 17.20
CA THR A 844 6.03 -25.50 16.30
C THR A 844 6.35 -24.01 16.35
N PHE A 845 5.34 -23.16 16.29
CA PHE A 845 5.54 -21.71 16.41
C PHE A 845 6.15 -21.34 17.76
N THR A 846 5.68 -21.93 18.86
CA THR A 846 6.26 -21.69 20.20
C THR A 846 7.73 -22.08 20.25
N ALA A 847 8.09 -23.26 19.70
CA ALA A 847 9.47 -23.73 19.66
C ALA A 847 10.37 -22.81 18.81
N ASP A 848 9.95 -22.46 17.59
CA ASP A 848 10.71 -21.52 16.73
C ASP A 848 10.84 -20.15 17.41
N HIS A 849 9.76 -19.67 18.03
CA HIS A 849 9.76 -18.42 18.74
C HIS A 849 10.73 -18.44 19.92
N MET A 850 10.73 -19.47 20.77
CA MET A 850 11.69 -19.59 21.87
C MET A 850 13.14 -19.59 21.37
N MET A 851 13.40 -20.27 20.25
CA MET A 851 14.73 -20.40 19.66
C MET A 851 15.26 -19.11 19.04
N TYR A 852 14.40 -18.36 18.33
CA TYR A 852 14.80 -17.18 17.55
C TYR A 852 14.31 -15.85 18.14
N SER A 853 13.70 -15.86 19.33
CA SER A 853 13.40 -14.64 20.13
C SER A 853 14.64 -13.97 20.71
N THR A 854 15.83 -14.33 20.23
CA THR A 854 17.06 -13.61 20.54
C THR A 854 16.94 -12.13 20.16
N PRO A 855 17.70 -11.23 20.81
CA PRO A 855 17.68 -9.84 20.43
C PRO A 855 18.07 -9.66 18.97
N MET A 856 17.31 -8.86 18.24
CA MET A 856 17.50 -8.60 16.82
C MET A 856 18.93 -8.15 16.45
N PRO A 857 19.46 -8.49 15.26
CA PRO A 857 20.72 -7.92 14.76
C PRO A 857 20.69 -6.40 14.76
N ARG A 858 21.85 -5.78 15.00
CA ARG A 858 21.96 -4.32 15.15
C ARG A 858 21.44 -3.57 13.93
N TRP A 859 21.83 -3.99 12.72
CA TRP A 859 21.42 -3.34 11.47
C TRP A 859 19.89 -3.31 11.31
N MET A 860 19.19 -4.40 11.67
CA MET A 860 17.73 -4.47 11.64
C MET A 860 17.09 -3.57 12.70
N ALA A 861 17.66 -3.52 13.90
CA ALA A 861 17.17 -2.66 14.97
C ALA A 861 17.29 -1.17 14.61
N ASP A 862 18.40 -0.79 13.95
CA ASP A 862 18.64 0.56 13.47
C ASP A 862 17.65 0.93 12.34
N GLN A 863 17.40 0.02 11.38
CA GLN A 863 16.35 0.21 10.36
C GLN A 863 14.94 0.38 10.98
N LYS A 864 14.58 -0.42 11.98
CA LYS A 864 13.26 -0.31 12.67
C LYS A 864 13.13 0.98 13.48
N LYS A 865 14.20 1.46 14.11
CA LYS A 865 14.21 2.77 14.80
C LYS A 865 13.96 3.92 13.83
N ASN A 866 14.55 3.85 12.63
CA ASN A 866 14.40 4.89 11.61
C ASN A 866 12.99 4.90 10.99
N ARG A 867 12.38 3.73 10.75
CA ARG A 867 10.96 3.63 10.36
C ARG A 867 9.99 4.34 11.33
N LYS A 868 10.30 4.40 12.64
CA LYS A 868 9.47 5.12 13.63
C LYS A 868 9.60 6.64 13.58
N ARG A 869 10.71 7.19 13.04
CA ARG A 869 10.94 8.65 12.95
C ARG A 869 10.19 9.30 11.79
N ASP A 870 9.87 8.54 10.73
CA ASP A 870 9.27 9.05 9.49
C ASP A 870 7.74 9.25 9.55
N GLY A 871 7.03 8.74 10.58
CA GLY A 871 5.61 9.12 10.84
C GLY A 871 4.72 8.06 11.50
N ASN A 872 4.02 8.47 12.55
CA ASN A 872 2.76 7.92 13.10
C ASN A 872 2.66 6.47 13.66
N TRP A 873 3.73 5.91 14.24
CA TRP A 873 3.60 4.71 15.10
C TRP A 873 3.81 5.02 16.59
N THR A 874 2.73 5.28 17.31
CA THR A 874 2.74 5.36 18.79
C THR A 874 2.51 3.98 19.40
N PHE A 875 3.47 3.06 19.25
CA PHE A 875 3.53 1.89 20.13
C PHE A 875 4.96 1.53 20.56
N SER A 876 5.06 1.32 21.87
CA SER A 876 6.24 1.05 22.70
C SER A 876 7.36 2.09 22.65
N SER A 877 7.22 3.09 23.52
CA SER A 877 8.27 3.98 24.05
C SER A 877 9.30 3.26 24.92
N LYS A 878 9.16 1.94 25.17
CA LYS A 878 10.04 1.21 26.09
C LYS A 878 11.40 0.80 25.51
N LEU A 879 11.60 0.80 24.19
CA LEU A 879 12.86 0.38 23.58
C LEU A 879 13.83 1.52 23.22
N ALA A 880 13.37 2.78 23.28
CA ALA A 880 14.16 3.93 22.81
C ALA A 880 15.06 4.55 23.89
N ASN A 881 14.83 4.22 25.17
CA ASN A 881 15.52 4.84 26.31
C ASN A 881 16.45 3.89 27.10
N SER A 882 16.88 2.77 26.52
CA SER A 882 17.90 1.93 27.15
C SER A 882 19.18 1.93 26.32
N SER A 883 20.22 2.57 26.86
CA SER A 883 21.61 2.48 26.42
C SER A 883 22.23 1.07 26.61
N ASN A 884 21.42 0.07 26.97
CA ASN A 884 21.82 -1.31 27.32
C ASN A 884 21.00 -2.38 26.55
N LEU A 885 20.75 -2.19 25.25
CA LEU A 885 20.16 -3.27 24.44
C LEU A 885 21.25 -4.27 24.06
N SER A 886 21.13 -5.52 24.53
CA SER A 886 21.86 -6.65 23.96
C SER A 886 21.39 -6.86 22.52
N TYR A 887 22.30 -7.00 21.56
CA TYR A 887 22.00 -7.38 20.18
C TYR A 887 22.40 -8.83 19.93
N ALA A 888 21.82 -9.50 18.93
CA ALA A 888 22.33 -10.78 18.45
C ALA A 888 23.82 -10.63 18.12
N LYS A 889 24.61 -11.60 18.55
CA LYS A 889 26.04 -11.67 18.24
C LYS A 889 26.24 -12.74 17.17
N ARG A 890 27.02 -12.42 16.15
CA ARG A 890 27.49 -13.38 15.15
C ARG A 890 28.84 -13.93 15.60
N GLU A 891 28.94 -15.25 15.79
CA GLU A 891 30.21 -15.91 16.10
C GLU A 891 30.90 -16.36 14.82
N PHE A 892 32.19 -16.03 14.67
CA PHE A 892 32.96 -16.29 13.44
C PHE A 892 33.57 -17.70 13.38
N LYS A 893 32.87 -18.72 13.89
CA LYS A 893 33.44 -20.07 14.10
C LYS A 893 32.71 -21.26 13.45
N PRO A 894 31.45 -21.18 12.98
CA PRO A 894 30.81 -22.28 12.24
C PRO A 894 31.33 -22.42 10.79
N PRO A 895 31.37 -23.64 10.21
CA PRO A 895 31.75 -23.86 8.81
C PRO A 895 30.84 -23.15 7.80
N TYR A 896 29.59 -22.83 8.20
CA TYR A 896 28.61 -22.10 7.39
C TYR A 896 28.81 -20.57 7.40
N ILE A 897 29.72 -20.04 8.22
CA ILE A 897 30.03 -18.61 8.32
C ILE A 897 31.48 -18.42 7.92
N THR A 898 31.70 -17.93 6.70
CA THR A 898 33.04 -17.77 6.14
C THR A 898 33.48 -16.31 6.04
N ARG A 899 32.56 -15.36 6.23
CA ARG A 899 32.77 -13.92 5.98
C ARG A 899 31.98 -13.05 6.95
N ASN A 900 32.37 -11.79 7.05
CA ASN A 900 31.58 -10.77 7.78
C ASN A 900 30.20 -10.61 7.17
N PHE A 901 29.22 -10.22 7.97
CA PHE A 901 27.86 -10.07 7.47
C PHE A 901 27.80 -8.81 6.61
N ILE A 902 27.26 -8.94 5.40
CA ILE A 902 27.33 -7.84 4.43
C ILE A 902 26.62 -6.59 4.96
N MET A 903 25.50 -6.76 5.67
CA MET A 903 24.75 -5.62 6.20
C MET A 903 25.50 -4.89 7.32
N ASP A 904 26.32 -5.58 8.11
CA ASP A 904 27.15 -4.92 9.13
C ASP A 904 28.24 -4.07 8.45
N THR A 905 28.85 -4.62 7.39
CA THR A 905 29.87 -3.94 6.58
C THR A 905 29.30 -2.71 5.89
N LEU A 906 28.16 -2.86 5.24
CA LEU A 906 27.45 -1.75 4.57
C LEU A 906 26.95 -0.72 5.56
N SER A 907 26.40 -1.11 6.72
CA SER A 907 25.96 -0.16 7.75
C SER A 907 27.12 0.71 8.25
N ALA A 908 28.29 0.09 8.47
CA ALA A 908 29.49 0.82 8.89
C ALA A 908 29.95 1.80 7.80
N LYS A 909 30.00 1.34 6.54
CA LYS A 909 30.38 2.18 5.40
C LYS A 909 29.41 3.34 5.16
N ALA A 910 28.11 3.05 5.21
CA ALA A 910 27.04 4.03 5.03
C ALA A 910 27.12 5.14 6.06
N LYS A 911 27.41 4.81 7.33
CA LYS A 911 27.55 5.82 8.38
C LYS A 911 28.71 6.78 8.12
N VAL A 912 29.87 6.25 7.72
CA VAL A 912 31.05 7.07 7.41
C VAL A 912 30.76 8.01 6.24
N GLU A 913 30.12 7.50 5.19
CA GLU A 913 29.79 8.31 4.01
C GLU A 913 28.64 9.30 4.30
N GLU A 914 27.65 8.94 5.12
CA GLU A 914 26.58 9.83 5.60
C GLU A 914 27.18 11.05 6.34
N ASP A 915 28.03 10.81 7.34
CA ASP A 915 28.66 11.87 8.14
C ASP A 915 29.50 12.80 7.25
N ARG A 916 30.23 12.23 6.28
CA ARG A 916 31.01 12.97 5.29
C ARG A 916 30.13 13.84 4.41
N LEU A 917 29.12 13.27 3.74
CA LEU A 917 28.26 13.99 2.80
C LEU A 917 27.41 15.06 3.49
N LEU A 918 26.94 14.82 4.72
CA LEU A 918 26.23 15.83 5.51
C LEU A 918 27.15 17.00 5.87
N THR A 919 28.44 16.75 6.10
CA THR A 919 29.44 17.79 6.36
C THR A 919 29.73 18.60 5.09
N GLU A 920 29.96 17.93 3.96
CA GLU A 920 30.14 18.58 2.65
C GLU A 920 28.91 19.41 2.25
N THR A 921 27.71 18.87 2.46
CA THR A 921 26.44 19.58 2.23
C THR A 921 26.37 20.85 3.09
N LYS A 922 26.62 20.75 4.40
CA LYS A 922 26.62 21.93 5.28
C LYS A 922 27.59 23.00 4.82
N GLN A 923 28.80 22.61 4.41
CA GLN A 923 29.81 23.54 3.94
C GLN A 923 29.35 24.26 2.66
N ARG A 924 28.91 23.51 1.64
CA ARG A 924 28.46 24.06 0.35
C ARG A 924 27.29 25.04 0.51
N PHE A 925 26.35 24.71 1.39
CA PHE A 925 25.18 25.57 1.63
C PHE A 925 25.53 26.82 2.47
N ALA A 926 26.60 26.79 3.27
CA ALA A 926 27.08 27.92 4.06
C ALA A 926 27.92 28.95 3.26
N GLU A 927 28.47 28.57 2.10
CA GLU A 927 29.30 29.43 1.24
C GLU A 927 28.56 30.68 0.70
N HIS A 928 27.23 30.69 0.76
CA HIS A 928 26.42 31.69 0.10
C HIS A 928 25.76 32.63 1.11
N THR A 929 26.06 33.93 1.01
CA THR A 929 25.43 34.96 1.84
C THR A 929 24.03 35.28 1.36
N SER A 930 23.11 35.53 2.29
CA SER A 930 21.73 35.92 1.99
C SER A 930 21.65 37.44 1.78
N THR A 931 22.01 37.92 0.59
CA THR A 931 21.71 39.31 0.21
C THR A 931 20.24 39.43 -0.19
N PRO A 932 19.53 40.50 0.22
CA PRO A 932 18.16 40.73 -0.24
C PRO A 932 18.09 40.80 -1.76
N ASP A 933 17.09 40.14 -2.35
CA ASP A 933 16.87 40.18 -3.79
C ASP A 933 16.23 41.53 -4.17
N SER A 934 17.00 42.39 -4.83
CA SER A 934 16.54 43.71 -5.26
C SER A 934 15.39 43.65 -6.26
N ASP A 935 15.25 42.56 -7.02
CA ASP A 935 14.12 42.42 -7.94
C ASP A 935 12.80 42.32 -7.19
N LEU A 936 12.80 41.66 -6.03
CA LEU A 936 11.62 41.46 -5.21
C LEU A 936 11.23 42.72 -4.42
N THR A 937 12.15 43.64 -4.15
CA THR A 937 11.85 44.92 -3.46
C THR A 937 11.52 46.05 -4.43
N ARG A 938 11.95 45.95 -5.69
CA ARG A 938 11.78 47.00 -6.72
C ARG A 938 10.33 47.50 -6.89
N PRO A 939 9.29 46.65 -7.02
CA PRO A 939 7.93 47.15 -7.17
C PRO A 939 7.46 48.04 -6.01
N TRP A 940 7.87 47.71 -4.79
CA TRP A 940 7.56 48.54 -3.62
C TRP A 940 8.35 49.86 -3.61
N GLU A 941 9.63 49.82 -3.98
CA GLU A 941 10.49 51.01 -4.06
C GLU A 941 9.99 52.00 -5.13
N GLU A 942 9.54 51.48 -6.27
CA GLU A 942 8.90 52.26 -7.33
C GLU A 942 7.60 52.92 -6.85
N LEU A 943 6.78 52.21 -6.08
CA LEU A 943 5.58 52.75 -5.47
C LEU A 943 5.93 53.86 -4.46
N GLU A 944 6.91 53.66 -3.58
CA GLU A 944 7.38 54.67 -2.62
C GLU A 944 7.91 55.93 -3.32
N ALA A 945 8.65 55.77 -4.43
CA ALA A 945 9.15 56.88 -5.22
C ALA A 945 8.02 57.61 -5.98
N TRP A 946 7.01 56.88 -6.47
CA TRP A 946 5.83 57.45 -7.09
C TRP A 946 4.93 58.19 -6.09
N ALA A 947 4.79 57.67 -4.87
CA ALA A 947 3.99 58.29 -3.82
C ALA A 947 4.51 59.69 -3.42
N LYS A 948 5.82 59.92 -3.56
CA LYS A 948 6.49 61.21 -3.28
C LYS A 948 6.38 62.25 -4.40
N ARG A 949 5.76 61.93 -5.54
CA ARG A 949 5.63 62.83 -6.69
C ARG A 949 4.22 63.44 -6.77
N GLY A 950 4.14 64.76 -6.93
CA GLY A 950 2.89 65.49 -7.15
C GLY A 950 2.75 66.75 -6.29
N SER A 951 1.55 67.31 -6.23
CA SER A 951 1.20 68.37 -5.27
C SER A 951 1.21 67.83 -3.83
N PRO A 952 1.40 68.69 -2.80
CA PRO A 952 1.44 68.25 -1.40
C PRO A 952 0.23 67.41 -0.97
N SER A 953 -0.98 67.80 -1.38
CA SER A 953 -2.22 67.08 -1.06
C SER A 953 -2.29 65.69 -1.72
N LEU A 954 -1.80 65.56 -2.95
CA LEU A 954 -1.76 64.29 -3.65
C LEU A 954 -0.69 63.35 -3.06
N VAL A 955 0.47 63.89 -2.68
CA VAL A 955 1.52 63.13 -1.99
C VAL A 955 0.99 62.60 -0.66
N GLU A 956 0.27 63.42 0.11
CA GLU A 956 -0.34 62.99 1.37
C GLU A 956 -1.34 61.84 1.14
N ALA A 957 -2.24 61.96 0.17
CA ALA A 957 -3.20 60.91 -0.19
C ALA A 957 -2.50 59.59 -0.60
N LYS A 958 -1.48 59.65 -1.46
CA LYS A 958 -0.72 58.46 -1.88
C LYS A 958 0.04 57.82 -0.71
N MET A 959 0.60 58.62 0.20
CA MET A 959 1.31 58.13 1.37
C MET A 959 0.37 57.45 2.37
N GLN A 960 -0.90 57.85 2.45
CA GLN A 960 -1.91 57.13 3.24
C GLN A 960 -2.16 55.73 2.67
N ASP A 961 -2.24 55.57 1.35
CA ASP A 961 -2.42 54.27 0.71
C ASP A 961 -1.23 53.34 0.96
N VAL A 962 -0.01 53.87 0.81
CA VAL A 962 1.23 53.15 1.18
C VAL A 962 1.16 52.67 2.62
N LYS A 963 0.78 53.55 3.57
CA LYS A 963 0.68 53.20 4.99
C LYS A 963 -0.32 52.08 5.26
N LYS A 964 -1.50 52.10 4.62
CA LYS A 964 -2.52 51.05 4.76
C LYS A 964 -1.99 49.69 4.30
N ILE A 965 -1.26 49.64 3.18
CA ILE A 965 -0.63 48.41 2.70
C ILE A 965 0.39 47.91 3.74
N GLN A 966 1.19 48.81 4.31
CA GLN A 966 2.19 48.45 5.32
C GLN A 966 1.55 47.88 6.59
N GLU A 967 0.53 48.56 7.12
CA GLU A 967 -0.21 48.15 8.32
C GLU A 967 -0.83 46.77 8.16
N HIS A 968 -1.45 46.50 7.00
CA HIS A 968 -2.00 45.19 6.68
C HIS A 968 -0.92 44.10 6.67
N VAL A 969 0.18 44.31 5.95
CA VAL A 969 1.28 43.33 5.89
C VAL A 969 1.89 43.08 7.27
N HIS A 970 2.04 44.11 8.10
CA HIS A 970 2.53 43.96 9.47
C HIS A 970 1.61 43.10 10.33
N SER A 971 0.29 43.31 10.22
CA SER A 971 -0.72 42.54 10.93
C SER A 971 -0.65 41.04 10.57
N VAL A 972 -0.62 40.73 9.27
CA VAL A 972 -0.57 39.34 8.80
C VAL A 972 0.79 38.69 9.10
N PHE A 973 1.89 39.44 9.09
CA PHE A 973 3.20 38.94 9.52
C PHE A 973 3.20 38.52 11.00
N LYS A 974 2.50 39.29 11.86
CA LYS A 974 2.35 38.96 13.27
C LYS A 974 1.52 37.68 13.43
N GLU A 975 0.38 37.59 12.75
CA GLU A 975 -0.47 36.39 12.72
C GLU A 975 0.32 35.14 12.26
N HIS A 976 1.05 35.25 11.15
CA HIS A 976 1.94 34.20 10.65
C HIS A 976 2.99 33.81 11.67
N SER A 977 3.65 34.81 12.26
CA SER A 977 4.68 34.61 13.28
C SER A 977 4.14 33.85 14.48
N GLU A 978 2.96 34.17 14.99
CA GLU A 978 2.36 33.50 16.16
C GLU A 978 1.98 32.05 15.83
N LYS A 979 1.32 31.84 14.68
CA LYS A 979 0.82 30.53 14.23
C LYS A 979 1.93 29.58 13.75
N VAL A 980 3.07 30.11 13.28
CA VAL A 980 4.14 29.31 12.65
C VAL A 980 5.47 29.30 13.45
N LYS A 981 5.81 30.30 14.28
CA LYS A 981 7.11 30.36 15.02
C LYS A 981 7.28 29.33 16.14
N HIS A 982 6.24 28.63 16.57
CA HIS A 982 6.38 27.48 17.48
C HIS A 982 6.88 26.24 16.71
N GLY A 983 8.04 26.37 16.06
CA GLY A 983 8.54 25.52 14.96
C GLY A 983 8.80 24.05 15.29
N GLN A 984 8.70 23.63 16.56
CA GLN A 984 8.66 22.21 16.92
C GLN A 984 7.26 21.59 16.87
N ASN A 985 6.19 22.40 16.93
CA ASN A 985 4.82 21.91 16.96
C ASN A 985 4.14 22.00 15.58
N PHE A 986 4.40 23.05 14.78
CA PHE A 986 3.78 23.19 13.46
C PHE A 986 4.15 22.03 12.52
N THR A 987 5.43 21.67 12.42
CA THR A 987 5.92 20.58 11.56
C THR A 987 5.46 19.19 11.99
N LYS A 988 5.00 19.03 13.25
CA LYS A 988 4.42 17.79 13.78
C LYS A 988 2.92 17.66 13.50
N LEU A 989 2.26 18.72 13.05
CA LEU A 989 0.85 18.65 12.69
C LEU A 989 0.68 17.80 11.41
N PRO A 990 -0.45 17.05 11.31
CA PRO A 990 -0.86 16.42 10.05
C PRO A 990 -0.85 17.42 8.90
N ILE A 991 -0.51 16.95 7.70
CA ILE A 991 -0.29 17.84 6.55
C ILE A 991 -1.52 18.68 6.20
N GLU A 992 -2.71 18.11 6.35
CA GLU A 992 -4.00 18.76 6.12
C GLU A 992 -4.15 19.98 7.03
N GLN A 993 -3.79 19.83 8.31
CA GLN A 993 -3.86 20.92 9.30
C GLN A 993 -2.82 22.01 9.00
N ARG A 994 -1.62 21.61 8.54
CA ARG A 994 -0.59 22.58 8.13
C ARG A 994 -1.05 23.40 6.94
N GLN A 995 -1.66 22.77 5.93
CA GLN A 995 -2.21 23.43 4.75
C GLN A 995 -3.37 24.36 5.11
N ASP A 996 -4.32 23.90 5.93
CA ASP A 996 -5.45 24.72 6.40
C ASP A 996 -4.96 26.00 7.08
N LEU A 997 -3.95 25.90 7.94
CA LEU A 997 -3.37 27.04 8.65
C LEU A 997 -2.71 28.03 7.68
N LEU A 998 -1.89 27.53 6.76
CA LEU A 998 -1.20 28.38 5.78
C LEU A 998 -2.19 29.07 4.83
N ARG A 999 -3.23 28.36 4.38
CA ARG A 999 -4.31 28.90 3.54
C ARG A 999 -5.14 29.97 4.26
N SER A 1000 -5.41 29.78 5.55
CA SER A 1000 -6.05 30.81 6.38
C SER A 1000 -5.23 32.11 6.38
N ILE A 1001 -3.91 32.01 6.51
CA ILE A 1001 -3.02 33.16 6.54
C ILE A 1001 -2.88 33.81 5.17
N SER A 1002 -2.74 33.02 4.09
CA SER A 1002 -2.68 33.57 2.72
C SER A 1002 -3.99 34.23 2.29
N LYS A 1003 -5.15 33.69 2.71
CA LYS A 1003 -6.45 34.34 2.52
C LYS A 1003 -6.53 35.70 3.23
N SER A 1004 -6.12 35.75 4.50
CA SER A 1004 -6.01 36.99 5.29
C SER A 1004 -5.09 38.02 4.59
N PHE A 1005 -3.95 37.55 4.06
CA PHE A 1005 -3.05 38.39 3.27
C PHE A 1005 -3.70 38.95 2.00
N ALA A 1006 -4.41 38.11 1.26
CA ALA A 1006 -5.01 38.50 -0.02
C ALA A 1006 -6.23 39.42 0.14
N SER A 1007 -6.95 39.35 1.26
CA SER A 1007 -8.22 40.06 1.47
C SER A 1007 -8.09 41.55 1.77
N GLY A 1008 -6.90 42.05 2.10
CA GLY A 1008 -6.71 43.45 2.52
C GLY A 1008 -5.38 44.08 2.04
N PRO A 1009 -5.27 45.42 2.03
CA PRO A 1009 -6.39 46.36 2.05
C PRO A 1009 -7.29 46.15 0.81
N ALA A 1010 -8.55 46.56 0.90
CA ALA A 1010 -9.45 46.53 -0.27
C ALA A 1010 -9.05 47.62 -1.27
N LEU A 1011 -9.35 47.44 -2.57
CA LEU A 1011 -8.93 48.41 -3.59
C LEU A 1011 -9.55 49.80 -3.33
N GLU A 1012 -10.76 49.82 -2.80
CA GLU A 1012 -11.51 51.01 -2.41
C GLU A 1012 -10.85 51.75 -1.24
N GLU A 1013 -10.06 51.05 -0.42
CA GLU A 1013 -9.31 51.63 0.69
C GLU A 1013 -7.98 52.26 0.24
N VAL A 1014 -7.50 51.94 -0.97
CA VAL A 1014 -6.27 52.46 -1.56
C VAL A 1014 -6.53 53.08 -2.94
N PRO A 1015 -7.32 54.18 -3.01
CA PRO A 1015 -7.89 54.70 -4.25
C PRO A 1015 -6.86 55.18 -5.28
N ASN A 1016 -5.59 55.36 -4.90
CA ASN A 1016 -4.54 55.75 -5.83
C ASN A 1016 -3.85 54.56 -6.52
N ILE A 1017 -4.17 53.31 -6.15
CA ILE A 1017 -3.69 52.10 -6.84
C ILE A 1017 -4.68 51.74 -7.95
N ILE A 1018 -4.19 51.46 -9.16
CA ILE A 1018 -5.02 51.41 -10.37
C ILE A 1018 -5.77 50.07 -10.48
N SER A 1019 -5.16 48.98 -10.02
CA SER A 1019 -5.74 47.64 -10.18
C SER A 1019 -5.44 46.70 -9.01
N LYS A 1020 -6.25 45.63 -8.91
CA LYS A 1020 -6.04 44.55 -7.93
C LYS A 1020 -4.71 43.83 -8.16
N ASP A 1021 -4.28 43.70 -9.41
CA ASP A 1021 -3.02 43.04 -9.77
C ASP A 1021 -1.81 43.89 -9.34
N GLU A 1022 -1.88 45.21 -9.55
CA GLU A 1022 -0.87 46.14 -9.05
C GLU A 1022 -0.80 46.10 -7.53
N LEU A 1023 -1.94 46.13 -6.84
CA LEU A 1023 -2.03 46.01 -5.39
C LEU A 1023 -1.41 44.70 -4.88
N ALA A 1024 -1.74 43.57 -5.51
CA ALA A 1024 -1.19 42.27 -5.15
C ALA A 1024 0.34 42.24 -5.31
N ARG A 1025 0.86 42.78 -6.42
CA ARG A 1025 2.29 42.87 -6.72
C ARG A 1025 3.05 43.72 -5.71
N VAL A 1026 2.60 44.93 -5.40
CA VAL A 1026 3.28 45.82 -4.45
C VAL A 1026 3.16 45.32 -3.01
N ARG A 1027 2.02 44.70 -2.65
CA ARG A 1027 1.81 44.06 -1.34
C ARG A 1027 2.74 42.86 -1.14
N ALA A 1028 2.92 42.03 -2.16
CA ALA A 1028 3.88 40.91 -2.14
C ALA A 1028 5.33 41.42 -2.02
N SER A 1029 5.69 42.45 -2.80
CA SER A 1029 7.01 43.09 -2.74
C SER A 1029 7.30 43.67 -1.35
N TYR A 1030 6.32 44.34 -0.72
CA TYR A 1030 6.47 44.85 0.63
C TYR A 1030 6.60 43.74 1.68
N ALA A 1031 5.82 42.66 1.55
CA ALA A 1031 5.95 41.51 2.45
C ALA A 1031 7.36 40.93 2.44
N TYR A 1032 8.01 40.87 1.26
CA TYR A 1032 9.40 40.46 1.16
C TYR A 1032 10.35 41.49 1.81
N LYS A 1033 10.22 42.77 1.48
CA LYS A 1033 11.03 43.86 2.06
C LYS A 1033 10.96 43.90 3.58
N TYR A 1034 9.76 43.78 4.13
CA TYR A 1034 9.51 43.81 5.58
C TYR A 1034 10.09 42.59 6.30
N ASP A 1035 9.96 41.41 5.71
CA ASP A 1035 10.50 40.16 6.29
C ASP A 1035 12.04 40.21 6.41
N VAL A 1036 12.70 40.69 5.35
CA VAL A 1036 14.15 40.91 5.32
C VAL A 1036 14.57 41.86 6.45
N GLN A 1037 13.87 42.99 6.64
CA GLN A 1037 14.18 43.97 7.68
C GLN A 1037 14.02 43.44 9.11
N LYS A 1038 13.06 42.52 9.35
CA LYS A 1038 12.73 42.05 10.71
C LYS A 1038 13.51 40.82 11.15
N LYS A 1039 13.75 39.87 10.26
CA LYS A 1039 14.29 38.55 10.61
C LYS A 1039 15.49 38.13 9.75
N GLY A 1040 15.97 38.97 8.84
CA GLY A 1040 17.01 38.64 7.86
C GLY A 1040 16.48 37.78 6.72
N TRP A 1041 15.63 36.78 7.00
CA TRP A 1041 14.87 35.99 6.02
C TRP A 1041 13.92 35.01 6.74
N SER A 1042 12.66 34.88 6.30
CA SER A 1042 11.71 33.85 6.75
C SER A 1042 10.87 33.28 5.60
N ARG A 1043 9.97 32.33 5.91
CA ARG A 1043 9.06 31.73 4.91
C ARG A 1043 7.81 32.58 4.66
N PHE A 1044 7.58 33.64 5.45
CA PHE A 1044 6.36 34.45 5.38
C PHE A 1044 5.98 34.92 3.98
N PRO A 1045 6.83 35.66 3.24
CA PRO A 1045 6.42 36.27 1.97
C PRO A 1045 6.04 35.23 0.92
N PHE A 1046 6.73 34.09 0.88
CA PHE A 1046 6.41 32.99 -0.03
C PHE A 1046 5.17 32.19 0.41
N ASN A 1047 4.94 32.01 1.70
CA ASN A 1047 3.72 31.33 2.18
C ASN A 1047 2.44 32.09 1.82
N VAL A 1048 2.51 33.43 1.66
CA VAL A 1048 1.34 34.27 1.42
C VAL A 1048 1.25 34.79 -0.01
N ALA A 1049 2.36 34.86 -0.74
CA ALA A 1049 2.42 35.51 -2.06
C ALA A 1049 3.47 34.92 -3.03
N MET A 1050 3.80 33.61 -2.95
CA MET A 1050 4.80 32.98 -3.82
C MET A 1050 4.57 33.23 -5.32
N ARG A 1051 3.34 33.15 -5.82
CA ARG A 1051 3.00 33.40 -7.23
C ARG A 1051 3.42 34.79 -7.69
N GLU A 1052 3.08 35.82 -6.91
CA GLU A 1052 3.43 37.20 -7.22
C GLU A 1052 4.94 37.42 -7.17
N LEU A 1053 5.62 36.85 -6.17
CA LEU A 1053 7.08 36.92 -6.06
C LEU A 1053 7.78 36.23 -7.23
N CYS A 1054 7.28 35.07 -7.65
CA CYS A 1054 7.77 34.37 -8.84
C CYS A 1054 7.53 35.20 -10.12
N ALA A 1055 6.37 35.84 -10.26
CA ALA A 1055 6.07 36.70 -11.40
C ALA A 1055 7.00 37.93 -11.46
N ILE A 1056 7.25 38.57 -10.31
CA ILE A 1056 8.21 39.68 -10.19
C ILE A 1056 9.61 39.22 -10.62
N LYS A 1057 10.06 38.05 -10.11
CA LYS A 1057 11.39 37.53 -10.43
C LYS A 1057 11.55 37.17 -11.90
N ALA A 1058 10.58 36.45 -12.46
CA ALA A 1058 10.59 36.07 -13.87
C ALA A 1058 10.60 37.30 -14.79
N SER A 1059 9.83 38.34 -14.44
CA SER A 1059 9.82 39.62 -15.17
C SER A 1059 11.16 40.35 -15.12
N ALA A 1060 11.84 40.32 -13.97
CA ALA A 1060 13.14 40.97 -13.81
C ALA A 1060 14.27 40.25 -14.57
N ASN A 1061 14.20 38.91 -14.67
CA ASN A 1061 15.16 38.10 -15.39
C ASN A 1061 15.03 38.21 -16.94
N GLY A 1062 13.95 38.80 -17.46
CA GLY A 1062 13.77 39.12 -18.88
C GLY A 1062 12.48 38.59 -19.50
N LEU A 1063 12.58 38.11 -20.75
CA LEU A 1063 11.45 37.58 -21.50
C LEU A 1063 10.91 36.32 -20.83
N HIS A 1064 9.63 36.33 -20.48
CA HIS A 1064 8.94 35.20 -19.84
C HIS A 1064 7.59 34.93 -20.52
N LYS A 1065 7.03 33.74 -20.29
CA LYS A 1065 5.71 33.34 -20.82
C LYS A 1065 4.79 33.00 -19.66
N VAL A 1066 3.55 33.49 -19.74
CA VAL A 1066 2.48 33.11 -18.81
C VAL A 1066 1.81 31.84 -19.32
N VAL A 1067 1.62 30.87 -18.43
CA VAL A 1067 0.97 29.59 -18.74
C VAL A 1067 -0.11 29.33 -17.70
N GLN A 1068 -1.28 28.84 -18.14
CA GLN A 1068 -2.33 28.44 -17.21
C GLN A 1068 -1.88 27.23 -16.38
N THR A 1069 -2.21 27.22 -15.08
CA THR A 1069 -1.81 26.16 -14.13
C THR A 1069 -2.12 24.76 -14.65
N ASN A 1070 -3.34 24.52 -15.17
CA ASN A 1070 -3.77 23.21 -15.66
C ASN A 1070 -2.92 22.67 -16.82
N PHE A 1071 -2.31 23.58 -17.58
CA PHE A 1071 -1.40 23.24 -18.67
C PHE A 1071 0.02 23.06 -18.15
N TYR A 1072 0.47 23.97 -17.27
CA TYR A 1072 1.80 23.94 -16.66
C TYR A 1072 2.04 22.67 -15.82
N GLU A 1073 1.03 22.18 -15.09
CA GLU A 1073 1.11 20.93 -14.29
C GLU A 1073 1.45 19.69 -15.14
N ARG A 1074 1.37 19.79 -16.47
CA ARG A 1074 1.66 18.74 -17.44
C ARG A 1074 3.08 18.79 -18.02
N PHE A 1075 3.85 19.83 -17.69
CA PHE A 1075 5.16 20.07 -18.29
C PHE A 1075 6.24 19.21 -17.63
N LYS A 1076 7.05 18.55 -18.46
CA LYS A 1076 8.26 17.85 -18.05
C LYS A 1076 9.45 18.38 -18.83
N LEU A 1077 10.45 18.93 -18.15
CA LEU A 1077 11.74 19.16 -18.77
C LEU A 1077 12.43 17.81 -18.93
N MET A 1078 12.93 17.54 -20.14
CA MET A 1078 13.74 16.36 -20.42
C MET A 1078 15.04 16.83 -21.05
N ASP A 1079 16.17 16.38 -20.52
CA ASP A 1079 17.42 16.49 -21.25
C ASP A 1079 17.36 15.49 -22.41
N ARG A 1080 17.41 16.00 -23.65
CA ARG A 1080 17.37 15.18 -24.87
C ARG A 1080 18.78 14.88 -25.41
N ARG A 1081 19.82 15.28 -24.67
CA ARG A 1081 21.22 15.01 -25.04
C ARG A 1081 21.58 13.55 -24.84
#